data_AF-A0A1I0DI07-F1
#
_entry.id   AF-A0A1I0DI07-F1
#
_cell.length_a   1.000
_cell.length_b   1.000
_cell.length_c   1.000
_cell.angle_alpha   90.00
_cell.angle_beta   90.00
_cell.angle_gamma   90.00
#
_symmetry.space_group_name_H-M   'P 1'
#
loop_
_entity.id
_entity.type
_entity.pdbx_description
1 polymer ?
#
loop_
_entity_poly.entity_id
_entity_poly.type
_entity_poly.pdbx_seq_one_letter_code
_entity_poly.pdbx_strand_id
1 'polypeptide(L)'
;MMSERKKGRIILAAAAALTAVMGTTPLCAFAAGTQEDSPAEDVPAVGTEEIAISYGFENTVQAGRFTAVHIRISPELNRQAESLSIRTADPSGVTILYEYNLHDGKHGETAAEPTVFAGENGNAAETGSAGTPAPELTGPGAEEQDDSETYTYCVPFGSRMKSMQVILKDATGRILAESQSDLPKAKTEPQSYIGVFSDRSDQLDWMNGVDVDGGAFSTRTILLDKNTAPEDPLEYDELDMIVISDYDTSLLNPEQIDSIYSFAANGGILLFGGGASYRSNFGPLAERFLSKTPLKEAENRMVNMGPEYARNSPDDSLVELSCADVNLSGGNTLISGERFPLLSMAACQKGYVEAAAYSFSDISGFAAENPAYTQNFFAEAYGGTWKNIVQADHIAEDTYFDVLDLTGTGDMENLPNAAVYALILVLYVIAVGPGVYLILRAHRLQRYYLVAVAACSAFFTCAVYVAGVRTRFSGPFYTYATILDVTGGGQQENTCLNLRSPNGRSFRTVLSEGYRVIPVTYPYDMGKGVLSPDPNSYHIGVSSDEDGTQIRIRGRESFASSMFYLTKNENSLPDGKAGNGAGEAVSDSGSGTAGAVGETAAGAGQTGEQPAVKYRIDGQASIMEMKATGTLTNRSSEALRDAAVLFGGKAVLIGDMEPGETVDLSKCPVLNIPVGNDSLAADGIIDSLRSSLDPQKDRIRRLEKARLLVFDMQRKTMEYAGNGRFIGFPQNSTPEFLRESLQDKDPDGQRITVSGQTIVTCELGEPDHTGDPDDRIYSPALRRLPRVISGEYYADYNEMNGTENGPLTLEYAFNSRLVIEKIEFEKLSPVYTEQSGKSTDFSRVSMFNGNIYFYNYDTGKNDLMETKDSYTAEELVPYLSPANTLMVRYSGGNEGVQYLPVPCAVGKLAEKQE
;
A
#
# COMPACT_ATOMS: atom_id res chain seq x y z
N MET A 1 24.12 33.95 70.47
CA MET A 1 22.80 34.57 70.72
C MET A 1 21.93 34.31 69.50
N MET A 2 21.21 33.20 69.44
CA MET A 2 19.85 33.03 69.98
C MET A 2 18.86 34.09 69.48
N SER A 3 17.78 33.58 68.87
CA SER A 3 16.55 34.26 68.50
C SER A 3 16.44 34.90 67.11
N GLU A 4 16.60 34.11 66.05
CA GLU A 4 15.64 34.11 64.92
C GLU A 4 15.30 32.68 64.45
N ARG A 5 15.23 31.74 65.40
CA ARG A 5 14.58 30.42 65.21
C ARG A 5 13.12 30.52 65.65
N LYS A 6 12.22 31.02 64.78
CA LYS A 6 10.75 30.74 64.77
C LYS A 6 10.03 31.63 63.74
N LYS A 7 10.28 31.45 62.44
CA LYS A 7 9.39 31.93 61.36
C LYS A 7 9.59 31.32 59.96
N GLY A 8 10.58 30.43 59.78
CA GLY A 8 10.82 29.70 58.52
C GLY A 8 10.33 28.23 58.52
N ARG A 9 9.25 27.92 59.24
CA ARG A 9 8.61 26.59 59.24
C ARG A 9 7.10 26.81 59.28
N ILE A 10 6.46 26.85 58.11
CA ILE A 10 5.02 26.58 57.83
C ILE A 10 4.72 26.77 56.33
N ILE A 11 5.59 27.42 55.55
CA ILE A 11 5.47 27.47 54.07
C ILE A 11 6.55 26.57 53.45
N LEU A 12 6.48 25.27 53.72
CA LEU A 12 7.28 24.24 53.02
C LEU A 12 6.68 22.83 53.22
N ALA A 13 5.34 22.72 53.13
CA ALA A 13 4.62 21.45 53.31
C ALA A 13 3.48 21.22 52.30
N ALA A 14 3.48 21.93 51.16
CA ALA A 14 2.49 21.75 50.09
C ALA A 14 3.10 21.71 48.68
N ALA A 15 4.40 21.43 48.57
CA ALA A 15 5.10 21.25 47.30
C ALA A 15 6.20 20.19 47.48
N ALA A 16 5.78 18.95 47.76
CA ALA A 16 6.65 17.78 47.84
C ALA A 16 5.81 16.49 47.73
N ALA A 17 5.17 16.28 46.58
CA ALA A 17 4.59 14.99 46.20
C ALA A 17 4.70 14.73 44.69
N LEU A 18 5.63 15.39 44.01
CA LEU A 18 5.89 15.17 42.59
C LEU A 18 7.34 15.53 42.27
N THR A 19 8.29 14.63 42.59
CA THR A 19 9.62 14.43 41.95
C THR A 19 10.53 13.53 42.80
N ALA A 20 11.41 12.79 42.11
CA ALA A 20 12.34 11.72 42.55
C ALA A 20 11.66 10.34 42.66
N VAL A 21 12.01 9.35 41.84
CA VAL A 21 13.38 8.79 41.73
C VAL A 21 13.80 8.52 40.28
N MET A 22 14.78 9.31 39.80
CA MET A 22 15.78 8.88 38.83
C MET A 22 17.15 9.16 39.44
N GLY A 23 18.09 8.24 39.22
CA GLY A 23 19.52 8.52 39.25
C GLY A 23 20.34 7.67 40.22
N THR A 24 20.94 6.58 39.72
CA THR A 24 22.31 6.18 40.11
C THR A 24 23.02 5.46 38.98
N THR A 25 23.95 6.15 38.33
CA THR A 25 25.26 5.68 37.83
C THR A 25 26.18 6.92 37.85
N PRO A 26 27.49 6.83 38.17
CA PRO A 26 28.44 6.08 37.35
C PRO A 26 29.62 5.42 38.10
N LEU A 27 30.54 4.88 37.28
CA LEU A 27 31.87 4.32 37.54
C LEU A 27 31.99 2.79 37.70
N CYS A 28 32.29 2.13 36.58
CA CYS A 28 33.33 1.12 36.50
C CYS A 28 34.03 1.19 35.14
N ALA A 29 35.28 0.73 35.11
CA ALA A 29 36.36 1.25 34.30
C ALA A 29 36.39 0.76 32.84
N PHE A 30 36.84 1.65 31.96
CA PHE A 30 37.37 1.34 30.63
C PHE A 30 38.67 0.54 30.78
N ALA A 31 38.70 -0.68 30.25
CA ALA A 31 39.92 -1.34 29.83
C ALA A 31 39.98 -1.24 28.30
N ALA A 32 40.89 -0.41 27.81
CA ALA A 32 41.20 -0.31 26.40
C ALA A 32 41.95 -1.59 25.98
N GLY A 33 41.29 -2.42 25.18
CA GLY A 33 41.94 -3.43 24.35
C GLY A 33 41.94 -2.92 22.91
N THR A 34 43.10 -2.48 22.44
CA THR A 34 43.39 -2.30 21.02
C THR A 34 43.31 -3.66 20.34
N GLN A 35 42.44 -3.82 19.35
CA GLN A 35 42.48 -4.98 18.45
C GLN A 35 42.57 -4.47 17.02
N GLU A 36 43.67 -4.88 16.39
CA GLU A 36 44.16 -4.48 15.08
C GLU A 36 43.21 -4.90 13.95
N ASP A 37 43.11 -4.03 12.95
CA ASP A 37 42.66 -4.39 11.61
C ASP A 37 43.47 -5.59 11.09
N SER A 38 42.77 -6.61 10.60
CA SER A 38 43.32 -7.59 9.67
C SER A 38 42.25 -7.95 8.64
N PRO A 39 42.64 -8.09 7.37
CA PRO A 39 41.72 -8.06 6.24
C PRO A 39 40.93 -9.35 6.11
N ALA A 40 39.82 -9.22 5.38
CA ALA A 40 38.97 -10.31 4.91
C ALA A 40 39.79 -11.46 4.31
N GLU A 41 39.58 -12.66 4.82
CA GLU A 41 39.93 -13.91 4.13
C GLU A 41 38.86 -14.97 4.43
N ASP A 42 38.37 -15.50 3.31
CA ASP A 42 37.77 -16.81 3.05
C ASP A 42 36.54 -17.32 3.82
N VAL A 43 35.48 -17.48 3.02
CA VAL A 43 34.33 -18.38 3.17
C VAL A 43 34.71 -19.66 3.92
N PRO A 44 34.06 -20.00 5.05
CA PRO A 44 34.22 -21.31 5.63
C PRO A 44 33.55 -22.34 4.71
N ALA A 45 34.28 -23.41 4.42
CA ALA A 45 33.77 -24.61 3.79
C ALA A 45 32.48 -25.11 4.47
N VAL A 46 31.54 -25.60 3.67
CA VAL A 46 30.28 -26.26 4.07
C VAL A 46 30.54 -27.24 5.21
N GLY A 47 30.26 -26.79 6.43
CA GLY A 47 30.18 -27.63 7.62
C GLY A 47 28.76 -28.16 7.75
N THR A 48 28.65 -29.38 8.27
CA THR A 48 27.41 -30.01 8.74
C THR A 48 26.78 -29.19 9.87
N GLU A 49 26.12 -28.08 9.55
CA GLU A 49 25.23 -27.39 10.48
C GLU A 49 23.90 -28.16 10.58
N GLU A 50 23.44 -28.42 11.81
CA GLU A 50 22.17 -29.13 12.05
C GLU A 50 20.94 -28.32 11.59
N ILE A 51 21.09 -26.99 11.55
CA ILE A 51 20.15 -26.00 11.00
C ILE A 51 20.97 -24.99 10.18
N ALA A 52 20.72 -24.88 8.88
CA ALA A 52 21.27 -23.83 8.04
C ALA A 52 20.16 -22.82 7.67
N ILE A 53 20.50 -21.52 7.71
CA ILE A 53 19.55 -20.43 7.46
C ILE A 53 20.07 -19.58 6.29
N SER A 54 19.21 -19.33 5.30
CA SER A 54 19.46 -18.34 4.25
C SER A 54 18.24 -17.43 4.05
N TYR A 55 18.49 -16.27 3.47
CA TYR A 55 17.51 -15.19 3.34
C TYR A 55 17.24 -14.81 1.89
N GLY A 56 15.96 -14.74 1.53
CA GLY A 56 15.48 -14.07 0.33
C GLY A 56 16.22 -14.51 -0.94
N PHE A 57 16.41 -13.55 -1.83
CA PHE A 57 17.30 -13.74 -2.97
C PHE A 57 18.75 -13.42 -2.59
N GLU A 58 19.67 -14.36 -2.88
CA GLU A 58 21.13 -14.22 -2.66
C GLU A 58 21.56 -13.88 -1.21
N ASN A 59 20.80 -14.29 -0.20
CA ASN A 59 21.12 -14.03 1.22
C ASN A 59 21.08 -12.54 1.60
N THR A 60 20.10 -11.81 1.04
CA THR A 60 19.88 -10.39 1.31
C THR A 60 18.59 -10.16 2.11
N VAL A 61 18.48 -8.98 2.73
CA VAL A 61 17.29 -8.56 3.49
C VAL A 61 17.03 -7.10 3.17
N GLN A 62 15.80 -6.79 2.76
CA GLN A 62 15.33 -5.40 2.63
C GLN A 62 14.54 -4.97 3.87
N ALA A 63 14.90 -3.81 4.42
CA ALA A 63 14.23 -3.24 5.57
C ALA A 63 12.77 -2.89 5.25
N GLY A 64 11.85 -3.26 6.15
CA GLY A 64 10.42 -2.96 6.00
C GLY A 64 9.68 -3.90 5.04
N ARG A 65 10.34 -4.95 4.54
CA ARG A 65 9.78 -5.94 3.62
C ARG A 65 9.71 -7.33 4.24
N PHE A 66 8.93 -8.20 3.61
CA PHE A 66 8.98 -9.63 3.85
C PHE A 66 10.20 -10.22 3.18
N THR A 67 10.93 -11.03 3.94
CA THR A 67 12.00 -11.86 3.40
C THR A 67 11.63 -13.30 3.62
N ALA A 68 11.77 -14.09 2.55
CA ALA A 68 11.72 -15.53 2.64
C ALA A 68 12.89 -16.02 3.50
N VAL A 69 12.60 -16.72 4.60
CA VAL A 69 13.62 -17.37 5.41
C VAL A 69 13.62 -18.84 5.06
N HIS A 70 14.69 -19.30 4.42
CA HIS A 70 14.88 -20.70 4.08
C HIS A 70 15.64 -21.38 5.22
N ILE A 71 15.00 -22.35 5.86
CA ILE A 71 15.53 -23.09 7.01
C ILE A 71 15.72 -24.53 6.57
N ARG A 72 16.98 -24.92 6.38
CA ARG A 72 17.35 -26.29 6.03
C ARG A 72 17.66 -27.07 7.31
N ILE A 73 16.95 -28.17 7.51
CA ILE A 73 17.03 -28.99 8.73
C ILE A 73 17.64 -30.34 8.38
N SER A 74 18.58 -30.81 9.22
CA SER A 74 19.16 -32.15 9.05
C SER A 74 18.09 -33.26 9.19
N PRO A 75 18.21 -34.38 8.44
CA PRO A 75 17.20 -35.45 8.43
C PRO A 75 16.92 -36.10 9.79
N GLU A 76 17.91 -36.12 10.68
CA GLU A 76 17.77 -36.69 12.03
C GLU A 76 16.94 -35.78 12.95
N LEU A 77 17.12 -34.47 12.80
CA LEU A 77 16.43 -33.46 13.59
C LEU A 77 14.99 -33.27 13.09
N ASN A 78 14.79 -33.30 11.77
CA ASN A 78 13.47 -33.18 11.16
C ASN A 78 12.50 -34.28 11.61
N ARG A 79 12.98 -35.53 11.77
CA ARG A 79 12.19 -36.65 12.27
C ARG A 79 11.76 -36.54 13.74
N GLN A 80 12.38 -35.64 14.51
CA GLN A 80 12.11 -35.47 15.94
C GLN A 80 11.36 -34.16 16.22
N ALA A 81 11.56 -33.14 15.39
CA ALA A 81 10.94 -31.84 15.53
C ALA A 81 9.47 -31.92 15.12
N GLU A 82 8.60 -31.35 15.93
CA GLU A 82 7.15 -31.22 15.63
C GLU A 82 6.78 -29.77 15.35
N SER A 83 7.53 -28.82 15.91
CA SER A 83 7.31 -27.40 15.71
C SER A 83 8.61 -26.63 15.55
N LEU A 84 8.51 -25.55 14.79
CA LEU A 84 9.56 -24.59 14.53
C LEU A 84 9.11 -23.23 15.05
N SER A 85 9.99 -22.52 15.74
CA SER A 85 9.74 -21.16 16.19
C SER A 85 10.80 -20.20 15.67
N ILE A 86 10.36 -19.06 15.14
CA ILE A 86 11.24 -17.96 14.72
C ILE A 86 11.06 -16.82 15.72
N ARG A 87 12.16 -16.33 16.28
CA ARG A 87 12.18 -15.16 17.18
C ARG A 87 12.91 -14.01 16.53
N THR A 88 12.29 -12.85 16.61
CA THR A 88 12.89 -11.56 16.20
C THR A 88 12.76 -10.54 17.33
N ALA A 89 13.61 -9.53 17.31
CA ALA A 89 13.55 -8.39 18.23
C ALA A 89 13.50 -7.11 17.41
N ASP A 90 12.46 -6.30 17.64
CA ASP A 90 12.36 -4.99 17.02
C ASP A 90 13.40 -4.01 17.62
N PRO A 91 13.69 -2.89 16.95
CA PRO A 91 14.71 -1.95 17.43
C PRO A 91 14.40 -1.30 18.79
N SER A 92 13.15 -1.35 19.26
CA SER A 92 12.71 -0.88 20.58
C SER A 92 12.90 -1.90 21.71
N GLY A 93 13.17 -3.17 21.36
CA GLY A 93 13.32 -4.31 22.26
C GLY A 93 12.06 -5.14 22.46
N VAL A 94 11.02 -4.93 21.64
CA VAL A 94 9.85 -5.79 21.59
C VAL A 94 10.22 -7.07 20.84
N THR A 95 10.15 -8.19 21.55
CA THR A 95 10.43 -9.52 20.99
C THR A 95 9.16 -10.16 20.45
N ILE A 96 9.26 -10.65 19.22
CA ILE A 96 8.18 -11.31 18.48
C ILE A 96 8.56 -12.79 18.29
N LEU A 97 7.62 -13.68 18.55
CA LEU A 97 7.74 -15.13 18.42
C LEU A 97 6.71 -15.62 17.40
N TYR A 98 7.17 -16.22 16.30
CA TYR A 98 6.35 -16.94 15.33
C TYR A 98 6.46 -18.44 15.61
N GLU A 99 5.35 -19.15 15.72
CA GLU A 99 5.33 -20.61 15.95
C GLU A 99 4.61 -21.31 14.78
N TYR A 100 5.26 -22.35 14.23
CA TYR A 100 4.83 -23.13 13.07
C TYR A 100 4.86 -24.63 13.42
N ASN A 101 3.91 -25.40 12.90
CA ASN A 101 3.92 -26.87 12.99
C ASN A 101 4.60 -27.45 11.74
N LEU A 102 5.47 -28.45 11.90
CA LEU A 102 6.23 -29.05 10.79
C LEU A 102 5.49 -30.21 10.10
N HIS A 103 4.69 -30.99 10.86
CA HIS A 103 4.09 -32.26 10.39
C HIS A 103 2.56 -32.28 10.33
N ASP A 104 1.90 -31.13 10.54
CA ASP A 104 0.45 -31.06 10.42
C ASP A 104 0.07 -31.08 8.93
N GLY A 105 -0.68 -32.12 8.54
CA GLY A 105 -0.93 -32.51 7.16
C GLY A 105 -1.83 -31.54 6.38
N LYS A 106 -1.26 -30.39 6.01
CA LYS A 106 -1.40 -29.70 4.73
C LYS A 106 -0.08 -28.96 4.56
N HIS A 107 0.69 -29.26 3.51
CA HIS A 107 1.57 -28.23 2.96
C HIS A 107 0.72 -26.98 2.84
N GLY A 108 1.17 -25.92 3.50
CA GLY A 108 0.30 -24.89 4.03
C GLY A 108 -0.80 -24.52 3.04
N GLU A 109 -2.06 -24.73 3.45
CA GLU A 109 -3.15 -23.92 2.89
C GLU A 109 -2.99 -22.43 3.28
N THR A 110 -1.87 -22.08 3.92
CA THR A 110 -1.05 -20.91 3.57
C THR A 110 0.43 -21.32 3.46
N ALA A 111 1.00 -21.20 2.26
CA ALA A 111 2.33 -21.64 1.78
C ALA A 111 2.40 -23.04 1.13
N ALA A 112 2.24 -23.03 -0.21
CA ALA A 112 2.82 -23.85 -1.28
C ALA A 112 3.40 -25.26 -0.98
N GLU A 113 3.12 -26.20 -1.88
CA GLU A 113 3.69 -27.56 -1.87
C GLU A 113 5.24 -27.55 -1.99
N PRO A 114 5.95 -28.50 -1.36
CA PRO A 114 7.41 -28.57 -1.44
C PRO A 114 7.83 -29.06 -2.82
N THR A 115 8.62 -28.25 -3.52
CA THR A 115 9.34 -28.71 -4.70
C THR A 115 10.62 -29.41 -4.27
N VAL A 116 10.71 -30.72 -4.55
CA VAL A 116 11.91 -31.53 -4.32
C VAL A 116 12.96 -31.19 -5.39
N PHE A 117 14.06 -30.56 -4.99
CA PHE A 117 15.21 -30.28 -5.86
C PHE A 117 16.08 -31.54 -6.04
N ALA A 118 16.02 -32.15 -7.22
CA ALA A 118 17.03 -33.12 -7.68
C ALA A 118 17.95 -32.42 -8.69
N GLY A 119 19.20 -32.18 -8.31
CA GLY A 119 20.22 -31.63 -9.22
C GLY A 119 20.72 -32.69 -10.19
N GLU A 120 20.43 -32.56 -11.49
CA GLU A 120 21.12 -33.30 -12.54
C GLU A 120 22.20 -32.41 -13.19
N ASN A 121 23.46 -32.73 -12.90
CA ASN A 121 24.62 -32.21 -13.61
C ASN A 121 24.69 -32.80 -15.02
N GLY A 122 24.23 -32.04 -16.02
CA GLY A 122 24.55 -32.30 -17.42
C GLY A 122 25.95 -31.77 -17.73
N ASN A 123 26.92 -32.65 -17.97
CA ASN A 123 28.17 -32.24 -18.61
C ASN A 123 28.55 -33.12 -19.80
N ALA A 124 28.92 -32.44 -20.87
CA ALA A 124 29.06 -32.92 -22.22
C ALA A 124 30.17 -33.97 -22.41
N ALA A 125 29.94 -34.85 -23.37
CA ALA A 125 30.88 -35.83 -23.85
C ALA A 125 31.94 -35.21 -24.76
N GLU A 126 33.22 -35.42 -24.46
CA GLU A 126 34.30 -35.50 -25.46
C GLU A 126 35.25 -36.67 -25.17
N THR A 127 35.76 -37.22 -26.27
CA THR A 127 36.41 -38.52 -26.48
C THR A 127 37.90 -38.58 -26.11
N GLY A 128 38.41 -39.75 -25.67
CA GLY A 128 39.85 -40.09 -25.86
C GLY A 128 40.51 -41.17 -24.98
N SER A 129 40.40 -42.45 -25.38
CA SER A 129 41.46 -43.49 -25.42
C SER A 129 42.33 -43.92 -24.20
N ALA A 130 42.04 -45.14 -23.73
CA ALA A 130 42.92 -46.32 -23.48
C ALA A 130 43.95 -46.41 -22.31
N GLY A 131 43.78 -47.45 -21.46
CA GLY A 131 44.84 -48.11 -20.68
C GLY A 131 44.40 -48.86 -19.40
N THR A 132 44.12 -50.16 -19.48
CA THR A 132 43.86 -51.14 -18.36
C THR A 132 45.22 -51.65 -17.78
N PRO A 133 45.37 -52.24 -16.55
CA PRO A 133 44.39 -53.01 -15.78
C PRO A 133 44.27 -52.79 -14.25
N ALA A 134 43.16 -53.33 -13.71
CA ALA A 134 42.65 -53.33 -12.34
C ALA A 134 43.58 -54.01 -11.29
N PRO A 135 43.32 -53.79 -9.99
CA PRO A 135 42.46 -54.76 -9.29
C PRO A 135 41.49 -54.19 -8.23
N GLU A 136 40.46 -55.02 -8.00
CA GLU A 136 39.65 -55.21 -6.78
C GLU A 136 38.59 -54.17 -6.38
N LEU A 137 37.36 -54.52 -6.79
CA LEU A 137 36.09 -54.08 -6.26
C LEU A 137 35.97 -54.34 -4.74
N THR A 138 35.89 -53.28 -3.97
CA THR A 138 35.05 -53.22 -2.76
C THR A 138 33.83 -52.36 -3.09
N GLY A 139 32.64 -52.85 -2.76
CA GLY A 139 31.33 -52.36 -3.23
C GLY A 139 31.03 -50.89 -2.94
N PRO A 140 29.95 -50.36 -3.54
CA PRO A 140 29.64 -48.93 -3.50
C PRO A 140 29.39 -48.51 -2.06
N GLY A 141 30.13 -47.49 -1.61
CA GLY A 141 29.71 -46.67 -0.49
C GLY A 141 28.33 -46.12 -0.80
N ALA A 142 27.43 -46.18 0.17
CA ALA A 142 26.17 -45.49 0.11
C ALA A 142 26.46 -44.03 -0.29
N GLU A 143 25.92 -43.60 -1.42
CA GLU A 143 25.61 -42.19 -1.61
C GLU A 143 24.73 -41.81 -0.41
N GLU A 144 25.26 -40.97 0.49
CA GLU A 144 24.43 -40.28 1.47
C GLU A 144 23.45 -39.45 0.66
N GLN A 145 22.25 -40.00 0.51
CA GLN A 145 21.10 -39.30 -0.03
C GLN A 145 20.82 -38.15 0.95
N ASP A 146 21.02 -36.93 0.47
CA ASP A 146 20.84 -35.69 1.20
C ASP A 146 19.34 -35.45 1.43
N ASP A 147 18.79 -36.17 2.39
CA ASP A 147 17.37 -36.15 2.80
C ASP A 147 17.01 -34.88 3.61
N SER A 148 17.81 -33.81 3.51
CA SER A 148 17.56 -32.58 4.23
C SER A 148 16.34 -31.87 3.66
N GLU A 149 15.40 -31.46 4.52
CA GLU A 149 14.23 -30.69 4.11
C GLU A 149 14.49 -29.19 4.33
N THR A 150 14.06 -28.38 3.36
CA THR A 150 14.10 -26.92 3.44
C THR A 150 12.69 -26.39 3.63
N TYR A 151 12.49 -25.65 4.72
CA TYR A 151 11.23 -24.97 5.02
C TYR A 151 11.38 -23.48 4.73
N THR A 152 10.44 -22.90 3.98
CA THR A 152 10.43 -21.47 3.65
C THR A 152 9.35 -20.77 4.48
N TYR A 153 9.74 -19.73 5.23
CA TYR A 153 8.81 -18.91 5.99
C TYR A 153 9.02 -17.43 5.67
N CYS A 154 7.97 -16.73 5.26
CA CYS A 154 8.01 -15.29 5.07
C CYS A 154 7.95 -14.58 6.42
N VAL A 155 9.04 -13.92 6.81
CA VAL A 155 9.15 -13.18 8.08
C VAL A 155 9.29 -11.70 7.76
N PRO A 156 8.49 -10.80 8.36
CA PRO A 156 8.67 -9.37 8.18
C PRO A 156 9.90 -8.90 8.94
N PHE A 157 10.89 -8.36 8.23
CA PHE A 157 12.06 -7.74 8.85
C PHE A 157 11.90 -6.23 8.91
N GLY A 158 11.60 -5.74 10.11
CA GLY A 158 11.56 -4.31 10.38
C GLY A 158 12.92 -3.64 10.16
N SER A 159 12.91 -2.36 9.83
CA SER A 159 14.13 -1.56 9.68
C SER A 159 15.00 -1.72 10.92
N ARG A 160 16.23 -2.20 10.75
CA ARG A 160 17.25 -2.30 11.83
C ARG A 160 17.07 -3.42 12.85
N MET A 161 16.34 -4.49 12.52
CA MET A 161 16.49 -5.76 13.23
C MET A 161 17.94 -6.27 13.11
N LYS A 162 18.49 -6.81 14.20
CA LYS A 162 19.91 -7.21 14.27
C LYS A 162 20.13 -8.70 14.16
N SER A 163 19.21 -9.50 14.69
CA SER A 163 19.37 -10.94 14.80
C SER A 163 18.02 -11.64 14.78
N MET A 164 18.04 -12.86 14.27
CA MET A 164 16.94 -13.80 14.33
C MET A 164 17.39 -15.07 15.04
N GLN A 165 16.48 -15.75 15.72
CA GLN A 165 16.74 -17.06 16.30
C GLN A 165 15.69 -18.06 15.83
N VAL A 166 16.14 -19.20 15.33
CA VAL A 166 15.32 -20.37 14.98
C VAL A 166 15.43 -21.39 16.10
N ILE A 167 14.30 -21.91 16.55
CA ILE A 167 14.21 -22.88 17.65
C ILE A 167 13.36 -24.05 17.17
N LEU A 168 13.90 -25.26 17.22
CA LEU A 168 13.17 -26.49 16.93
C LEU A 168 12.74 -27.17 18.23
N LYS A 169 11.49 -27.63 18.30
CA LYS A 169 10.92 -28.27 19.48
C LYS A 169 10.28 -29.61 19.14
N ASP A 170 10.37 -30.55 20.08
CA ASP A 170 9.66 -31.83 20.03
C ASP A 170 8.18 -31.71 20.42
N ALA A 171 7.44 -32.83 20.33
CA ALA A 171 6.03 -32.94 20.73
C ALA A 171 5.72 -32.51 22.17
N THR A 172 6.73 -32.53 23.05
CA THR A 172 6.60 -32.16 24.47
C THR A 172 6.97 -30.71 24.73
N GLY A 173 7.34 -29.96 23.69
CA GLY A 173 7.80 -28.58 23.75
C GLY A 173 9.25 -28.44 24.22
N ARG A 174 10.04 -29.53 24.25
CA ARG A 174 11.47 -29.47 24.56
C ARG A 174 12.24 -29.00 23.34
N ILE A 175 13.19 -28.11 23.58
CA ILE A 175 14.04 -27.58 22.53
C ILE A 175 15.03 -28.67 22.11
N LEU A 176 15.01 -29.01 20.82
CA LEU A 176 15.91 -29.97 20.20
C LEU A 176 17.18 -29.30 19.69
N ALA A 177 17.04 -28.13 19.07
CA ALA A 177 18.14 -27.32 18.56
C ALA A 177 17.74 -25.84 18.47
N GLU A 178 18.75 -24.97 18.53
CA GLU A 178 18.61 -23.52 18.36
C GLU A 178 19.72 -23.03 17.43
N SER A 179 19.38 -22.15 16.50
CA SER A 179 20.35 -21.44 15.67
C SER A 179 20.04 -19.95 15.73
N GLN A 180 21.05 -19.15 16.06
CA GLN A 180 20.97 -17.70 16.03
C GLN A 180 21.78 -17.18 14.85
N SER A 181 21.14 -16.36 14.02
CA SER A 181 21.75 -15.74 12.86
C SER A 181 21.69 -14.23 13.00
N ASP A 182 22.84 -13.58 12.79
CA ASP A 182 22.90 -12.14 12.63
C ASP A 182 22.36 -11.79 11.24
N LEU A 183 21.43 -10.85 11.18
CA LEU A 183 20.86 -10.45 9.90
C LEU A 183 21.92 -9.72 9.07
N PRO A 184 21.96 -9.94 7.74
CA PRO A 184 22.83 -9.17 6.86
C PRO A 184 22.62 -7.68 7.13
N LYS A 185 23.73 -6.95 7.33
CA LYS A 185 23.63 -5.48 7.39
C LYS A 185 23.08 -5.01 6.05
N ALA A 186 21.98 -4.24 6.09
CA ALA A 186 21.49 -3.54 4.91
C ALA A 186 22.67 -2.83 4.23
N LYS A 187 22.84 -3.04 2.92
CA LYS A 187 23.91 -2.40 2.16
C LYS A 187 23.78 -0.88 2.31
N THR A 188 24.92 -0.20 2.38
CA THR A 188 24.97 1.25 2.60
C THR A 188 24.48 2.04 1.38
N GLU A 189 24.46 1.40 0.20
CA GLU A 189 23.95 1.97 -1.05
C GLU A 189 22.58 1.33 -1.36
N PRO A 190 21.53 2.13 -1.59
CA PRO A 190 20.23 1.63 -2.03
C PRO A 190 20.36 0.81 -3.32
N GLN A 191 19.79 -0.38 -3.34
CA GLN A 191 19.74 -1.24 -4.51
C GLN A 191 18.29 -1.54 -4.85
N SER A 192 18.01 -1.58 -6.15
CA SER A 192 16.75 -2.09 -6.65
C SER A 192 16.90 -3.52 -7.17
N TYR A 193 16.09 -4.44 -6.68
CA TYR A 193 16.14 -5.84 -7.09
C TYR A 193 15.10 -6.12 -8.17
N ILE A 194 15.57 -6.68 -9.29
CA ILE A 194 14.78 -6.90 -10.49
C ILE A 194 14.73 -8.40 -10.77
N GLY A 195 13.56 -9.02 -10.63
CA GLY A 195 13.35 -10.40 -11.08
C GLY A 195 13.24 -10.45 -12.60
N VAL A 196 13.96 -11.33 -13.27
CA VAL A 196 14.02 -11.39 -14.74
C VAL A 196 13.61 -12.78 -15.24
N PHE A 197 12.51 -12.84 -15.98
CA PHE A 197 12.08 -14.00 -16.75
C PHE A 197 12.49 -13.81 -18.21
N SER A 198 13.47 -14.59 -18.68
CA SER A 198 13.94 -14.57 -20.06
C SER A 198 14.65 -15.85 -20.46
N ASP A 199 14.32 -16.39 -21.64
CA ASP A 199 15.08 -17.49 -22.26
C ASP A 199 16.42 -16.99 -22.86
N ARG A 200 16.62 -15.67 -22.95
CA ARG A 200 17.83 -15.00 -23.47
C ARG A 200 18.45 -14.10 -22.39
N SER A 201 18.56 -14.61 -21.15
CA SER A 201 19.01 -13.86 -19.99
C SER A 201 20.41 -13.22 -20.15
N ASP A 202 21.29 -13.86 -20.93
CA ASP A 202 22.63 -13.35 -21.27
C ASP A 202 22.60 -12.02 -22.04
N GLN A 203 21.51 -11.73 -22.74
CA GLN A 203 21.32 -10.48 -23.50
C GLN A 203 20.77 -9.35 -22.62
N LEU A 204 20.43 -9.62 -21.35
CA LEU A 204 19.85 -8.65 -20.43
C LEU A 204 20.85 -8.16 -19.37
N ASP A 205 22.13 -8.51 -19.48
CA ASP A 205 23.19 -8.05 -18.57
C ASP A 205 23.30 -6.52 -18.47
N TRP A 206 22.88 -5.79 -19.51
CA TRP A 206 22.85 -4.32 -19.52
C TRP A 206 21.92 -3.73 -18.45
N MET A 207 20.98 -4.52 -17.92
CA MET A 207 20.03 -4.12 -16.88
C MET A 207 20.62 -4.23 -15.45
N ASN A 208 21.77 -4.88 -15.28
CA ASN A 208 22.41 -5.09 -13.99
C ASN A 208 23.44 -3.98 -13.69
N GLY A 209 23.40 -3.42 -12.47
CA GLY A 209 24.36 -2.40 -12.03
C GLY A 209 24.16 -1.02 -12.67
N VAL A 210 22.93 -0.68 -13.06
CA VAL A 210 22.61 0.63 -13.63
C VAL A 210 22.39 1.64 -12.50
N ASP A 211 23.15 2.73 -12.52
CA ASP A 211 22.93 3.87 -11.61
C ASP A 211 21.77 4.73 -12.10
N VAL A 212 20.70 4.84 -11.33
CA VAL A 212 19.49 5.61 -11.70
C VAL A 212 19.45 6.94 -10.93
N ASP A 213 18.89 7.98 -11.58
CA ASP A 213 18.71 9.34 -11.04
C ASP A 213 19.95 9.95 -10.36
N GLY A 214 21.06 10.01 -11.11
CA GLY A 214 22.32 10.57 -10.59
C GLY A 214 23.03 9.67 -9.56
N GLY A 215 22.70 8.38 -9.53
CA GLY A 215 23.28 7.40 -8.60
C GLY A 215 22.54 7.32 -7.26
N ALA A 216 21.25 7.66 -7.24
CA ALA A 216 20.41 7.54 -6.04
C ALA A 216 20.26 6.08 -5.58
N PHE A 217 20.24 5.14 -6.53
CA PHE A 217 20.27 3.70 -6.31
C PHE A 217 20.84 2.98 -7.55
N SER A 218 21.25 1.72 -7.36
CA SER A 218 21.73 0.86 -8.45
C SER A 218 20.78 -0.32 -8.68
N THR A 219 20.61 -0.76 -9.92
CA THR A 219 19.82 -1.97 -10.23
C THR A 219 20.61 -3.25 -9.98
N ARG A 220 19.92 -4.33 -9.61
CA ARG A 220 20.47 -5.68 -9.50
C ARG A 220 19.47 -6.69 -10.04
N THR A 221 19.88 -7.52 -10.99
CA THR A 221 19.02 -8.53 -11.60
C THR A 221 19.13 -9.88 -10.90
N ILE A 222 18.00 -10.58 -10.79
CA ILE A 222 17.87 -11.95 -10.27
C ILE A 222 17.13 -12.76 -11.34
N LEU A 223 17.71 -13.86 -11.80
CA LEU A 223 17.08 -14.70 -12.82
C LEU A 223 15.98 -15.57 -12.20
N LEU A 224 14.81 -15.56 -12.83
CA LEU A 224 13.64 -16.35 -12.44
C LEU A 224 13.18 -17.22 -13.60
N ASP A 225 12.78 -18.44 -13.28
CA ASP A 225 12.21 -19.41 -14.21
C ASP A 225 11.10 -20.21 -13.51
N LYS A 226 10.47 -21.16 -14.22
CA LYS A 226 9.38 -21.99 -13.68
C LYS A 226 9.69 -22.72 -12.36
N ASN A 227 10.96 -22.99 -12.05
CA ASN A 227 11.39 -23.73 -10.86
C ASN A 227 11.83 -22.80 -9.74
N THR A 228 12.21 -21.56 -10.06
CA THR A 228 12.69 -20.57 -9.07
C THR A 228 11.67 -19.49 -8.76
N ALA A 229 10.63 -19.34 -9.58
CA ALA A 229 9.52 -18.42 -9.34
C ALA A 229 8.68 -18.86 -8.13
N PRO A 230 8.61 -18.05 -7.06
CA PRO A 230 7.78 -18.35 -5.91
C PRO A 230 6.29 -18.49 -6.22
N GLU A 231 5.62 -19.32 -5.43
CA GLU A 231 4.17 -19.51 -5.41
C GLU A 231 3.48 -18.60 -4.39
N ASP A 232 4.14 -18.16 -3.30
CA ASP A 232 3.59 -17.17 -2.37
C ASP A 232 3.92 -15.74 -2.83
N PRO A 233 2.94 -14.83 -2.97
CA PRO A 233 3.18 -13.43 -3.34
C PRO A 233 4.20 -12.70 -2.44
N LEU A 234 4.34 -13.07 -1.16
CA LEU A 234 5.24 -12.40 -0.23
C LEU A 234 6.72 -12.68 -0.48
N GLU A 235 7.04 -13.77 -1.17
CA GLU A 235 8.44 -14.06 -1.50
C GLU A 235 8.97 -13.10 -2.58
N TYR A 236 8.08 -12.48 -3.36
CA TYR A 236 8.42 -11.41 -4.30
C TYR A 236 8.55 -10.03 -3.64
N ASP A 237 8.22 -9.86 -2.35
CA ASP A 237 8.20 -8.55 -1.70
C ASP A 237 9.59 -7.88 -1.69
N GLU A 238 10.67 -8.66 -1.72
CA GLU A 238 12.03 -8.13 -1.85
C GLU A 238 12.36 -7.53 -3.22
N LEU A 239 11.56 -7.80 -4.25
CA LEU A 239 11.76 -7.24 -5.58
C LEU A 239 11.08 -5.88 -5.71
N ASP A 240 11.62 -5.01 -6.55
CA ASP A 240 11.00 -3.73 -6.93
C ASP A 240 10.34 -3.83 -8.30
N MET A 241 10.90 -4.67 -9.16
CA MET A 241 10.46 -4.85 -10.53
C MET A 241 10.56 -6.32 -10.95
N ILE A 242 9.59 -6.78 -11.74
CA ILE A 242 9.68 -8.04 -12.47
C ILE A 242 9.70 -7.71 -13.96
N VAL A 243 10.70 -8.18 -14.67
CA VAL A 243 10.90 -8.02 -16.11
C VAL A 243 10.59 -9.34 -16.79
N ILE A 244 9.72 -9.32 -17.80
CA ILE A 244 9.36 -10.50 -18.59
C ILE A 244 9.65 -10.19 -20.06
N SER A 245 10.67 -10.81 -20.64
CA SER A 245 11.05 -10.59 -22.04
C SER A 245 11.63 -11.84 -22.67
N ASP A 246 11.10 -12.24 -23.82
CA ASP A 246 11.43 -13.50 -24.49
C ASP A 246 11.26 -14.71 -23.56
N TYR A 247 10.12 -14.74 -22.84
CA TYR A 247 9.76 -15.84 -21.95
C TYR A 247 8.28 -16.16 -22.12
N ASP A 248 7.95 -17.45 -22.19
CA ASP A 248 6.57 -17.90 -22.28
C ASP A 248 5.96 -18.08 -20.88
N THR A 249 5.15 -17.10 -20.45
CA THR A 249 4.51 -17.16 -19.13
C THR A 249 3.47 -18.27 -19.02
N SER A 250 3.03 -18.88 -20.12
CA SER A 250 2.17 -20.07 -20.07
C SER A 250 2.86 -21.32 -19.52
N LEU A 251 4.19 -21.28 -19.34
CA LEU A 251 4.97 -22.33 -18.68
C LEU A 251 4.86 -22.30 -17.15
N LEU A 252 4.41 -21.18 -16.57
CA LEU A 252 4.21 -21.03 -15.14
C LEU A 252 2.89 -21.65 -14.71
N ASN A 253 2.83 -22.13 -13.47
CA ASN A 253 1.59 -22.67 -12.91
C ASN A 253 0.61 -21.52 -12.50
N PRO A 254 -0.68 -21.81 -12.26
CA PRO A 254 -1.65 -20.78 -11.91
C PRO A 254 -1.30 -19.99 -10.64
N GLU A 255 -0.69 -20.62 -9.64
CA GLU A 255 -0.32 -19.98 -8.36
C GLU A 255 0.83 -18.99 -8.57
N GLN A 256 1.85 -19.36 -9.35
CA GLN A 256 2.93 -18.45 -9.77
C GLN A 256 2.41 -17.25 -10.57
N ILE A 257 1.47 -17.47 -11.49
CA ILE A 257 0.85 -16.39 -12.28
C ILE A 257 0.07 -15.43 -11.38
N ASP A 258 -0.73 -15.96 -10.44
CA ASP A 258 -1.47 -15.14 -9.49
C ASP A 258 -0.53 -14.40 -8.53
N SER A 259 0.63 -14.96 -8.20
CA SER A 259 1.65 -14.32 -7.37
C SER A 259 2.40 -13.19 -8.08
N ILE A 260 2.72 -13.35 -9.37
CA ILE A 260 3.26 -12.26 -10.20
C ILE A 260 2.24 -11.12 -10.35
N TYR A 261 0.96 -11.44 -10.56
CA TYR A 261 -0.09 -10.43 -10.55
C TYR A 261 -0.20 -9.73 -9.20
N SER A 262 -0.20 -10.50 -8.10
CA SER A 262 -0.30 -9.98 -6.74
C SER A 262 0.89 -9.09 -6.38
N PHE A 263 2.09 -9.40 -6.88
CA PHE A 263 3.27 -8.54 -6.76
C PHE A 263 3.02 -7.14 -7.34
N ALA A 264 2.54 -7.06 -8.59
CA ALA A 264 2.20 -5.77 -9.20
C ALA A 264 1.08 -5.06 -8.43
N ALA A 265 0.03 -5.79 -8.06
CA ALA A 265 -1.09 -5.25 -7.29
C ALA A 265 -0.66 -4.69 -5.91
N ASN A 266 0.38 -5.27 -5.31
CA ASN A 266 0.91 -4.88 -4.01
C ASN A 266 1.92 -3.72 -4.04
N GLY A 267 2.32 -3.23 -5.21
CA GLY A 267 3.18 -2.04 -5.35
C GLY A 267 4.39 -2.22 -6.26
N GLY A 268 4.62 -3.42 -6.79
CA GLY A 268 5.72 -3.71 -7.71
C GLY A 268 5.48 -3.19 -9.12
N ILE A 269 6.55 -3.12 -9.92
CA ILE A 269 6.48 -2.80 -11.36
C ILE A 269 6.62 -4.08 -12.18
N LEU A 270 5.65 -4.40 -13.02
CA LEU A 270 5.71 -5.51 -13.96
C LEU A 270 6.00 -5.00 -15.36
N LEU A 271 7.23 -5.18 -15.84
CA LEU A 271 7.72 -4.65 -17.11
C LEU A 271 7.79 -5.74 -18.19
N PHE A 272 6.94 -5.65 -19.19
CA PHE A 272 6.89 -6.59 -20.32
C PHE A 272 7.72 -6.09 -21.51
N GLY A 273 8.55 -6.99 -22.05
CA GLY A 273 9.19 -6.83 -23.34
C GLY A 273 8.18 -6.98 -24.49
N GLY A 274 8.34 -6.16 -25.52
CA GLY A 274 7.55 -6.22 -26.74
C GLY A 274 8.14 -7.15 -27.79
N GLY A 275 8.15 -6.68 -29.04
CA GLY A 275 8.69 -7.41 -30.19
C GLY A 275 7.92 -8.68 -30.55
N ALA A 276 8.58 -9.62 -31.22
CA ALA A 276 7.92 -10.84 -31.72
C ALA A 276 7.36 -11.74 -30.61
N SER A 277 8.00 -11.75 -29.43
CA SER A 277 7.65 -12.61 -28.29
C SER A 277 6.54 -12.04 -27.40
N TYR A 278 6.05 -10.82 -27.66
CA TYR A 278 5.18 -10.10 -26.71
C TYR A 278 3.92 -10.89 -26.32
N ARG A 279 3.33 -11.65 -27.25
CA ARG A 279 2.15 -12.48 -26.98
C ARG A 279 2.44 -13.56 -25.93
N SER A 280 3.60 -14.21 -26.02
CA SER A 280 4.06 -15.23 -25.08
C SER A 280 4.48 -14.61 -23.74
N ASN A 281 5.08 -13.42 -23.75
CA ASN A 281 5.42 -12.68 -22.53
C ASN A 281 4.15 -12.40 -21.70
N PHE A 282 3.09 -11.89 -22.33
CA PHE A 282 1.82 -11.66 -21.61
C PHE A 282 1.07 -12.95 -21.25
N GLY A 283 0.99 -13.93 -22.17
CA GLY A 283 0.40 -15.24 -21.90
C GLY A 283 -0.95 -15.17 -21.15
N PRO A 284 -1.12 -15.88 -20.02
CA PRO A 284 -2.33 -15.84 -19.19
C PRO A 284 -2.69 -14.45 -18.61
N LEU A 285 -1.71 -13.53 -18.49
CA LEU A 285 -1.91 -12.18 -17.97
C LEU A 285 -2.48 -11.21 -19.01
N ALA A 286 -2.52 -11.59 -20.30
CA ALA A 286 -3.01 -10.74 -21.38
C ALA A 286 -4.44 -10.23 -21.14
N GLU A 287 -5.35 -11.08 -20.67
CA GLU A 287 -6.76 -10.70 -20.43
C GLU A 287 -6.92 -9.67 -19.30
N ARG A 288 -5.94 -9.56 -18.40
CA ARG A 288 -5.96 -8.61 -17.28
C ARG A 288 -5.49 -7.22 -17.69
N PHE A 289 -4.55 -7.13 -18.62
CA PHE A 289 -3.83 -5.87 -18.89
C PHE A 289 -4.04 -5.31 -20.30
N LEU A 290 -4.38 -6.15 -21.28
CA LEU A 290 -4.49 -5.71 -22.68
C LEU A 290 -5.92 -5.35 -23.04
N SER A 291 -6.08 -4.32 -23.87
CA SER A 291 -7.39 -3.95 -24.44
C SER A 291 -7.98 -5.11 -25.25
N LYS A 292 -9.32 -5.25 -25.29
CA LYS A 292 -10.06 -6.32 -26.02
C LYS A 292 -9.91 -6.29 -27.55
N THR A 293 -8.98 -5.49 -28.07
CA THR A 293 -8.67 -5.38 -29.49
C THR A 293 -7.87 -6.60 -29.94
N PRO A 294 -8.03 -7.10 -31.19
CA PRO A 294 -7.16 -8.14 -31.69
C PRO A 294 -5.70 -7.72 -31.60
N LEU A 295 -4.93 -8.52 -30.86
CA LEU A 295 -3.48 -8.40 -30.76
C LEU A 295 -2.87 -8.45 -32.17
N LYS A 296 -2.03 -7.47 -32.52
CA LYS A 296 -1.41 -7.31 -33.85
C LYS A 296 -0.06 -8.03 -33.93
N GLU A 297 0.36 -8.43 -35.12
CA GLU A 297 1.72 -8.93 -35.30
C GLU A 297 2.77 -7.84 -35.11
N ALA A 298 3.95 -8.23 -34.63
CA ALA A 298 5.10 -7.34 -34.54
C ALA A 298 5.63 -7.03 -35.95
N GLU A 299 6.04 -5.79 -36.17
CA GLU A 299 6.57 -5.32 -37.45
C GLU A 299 7.98 -4.76 -37.27
N ASN A 300 8.87 -5.03 -38.23
CA ASN A 300 10.20 -4.43 -38.21
C ASN A 300 10.10 -2.94 -38.55
N ARG A 301 10.67 -2.11 -37.68
CA ARG A 301 10.63 -0.66 -37.77
C ARG A 301 11.98 -0.08 -37.41
N MET A 302 12.35 1.01 -38.08
CA MET A 302 13.44 1.86 -37.62
C MET A 302 12.93 2.68 -36.44
N VAL A 303 13.50 2.44 -35.26
CA VAL A 303 13.17 3.12 -34.03
C VAL A 303 14.24 4.15 -33.75
N ASN A 304 13.83 5.41 -33.56
CA ASN A 304 14.70 6.44 -33.05
C ASN A 304 14.78 6.32 -31.52
N MET A 305 15.93 5.90 -31.02
CA MET A 305 16.18 5.70 -29.59
C MET A 305 16.48 7.00 -28.84
N GLY A 306 16.57 8.13 -29.54
CA GLY A 306 16.89 9.45 -29.01
C GLY A 306 18.17 10.02 -29.65
N PRO A 307 18.10 11.09 -30.45
CA PRO A 307 19.27 11.68 -31.11
C PRO A 307 20.31 12.22 -30.11
N GLU A 308 19.93 12.52 -28.87
CA GLU A 308 20.82 12.89 -27.78
C GLU A 308 21.79 11.77 -27.36
N TYR A 309 21.49 10.51 -27.68
CA TYR A 309 22.35 9.36 -27.43
C TYR A 309 23.25 9.01 -28.62
N ALA A 310 23.06 9.69 -29.76
CA ALA A 310 23.89 9.47 -30.93
C ALA A 310 25.35 9.89 -30.69
N ARG A 311 26.31 9.05 -31.10
CA ARG A 311 27.74 9.34 -30.88
C ARG A 311 28.34 10.27 -31.94
N ASN A 312 28.10 10.01 -33.22
CA ASN A 312 28.73 10.74 -34.32
C ASN A 312 27.72 11.43 -35.22
N SER A 313 26.62 10.76 -35.54
CA SER A 313 25.54 11.25 -36.41
C SER A 313 24.19 10.94 -35.78
N PRO A 314 23.15 11.78 -35.93
CA PRO A 314 21.78 11.46 -35.51
C PRO A 314 21.27 10.10 -36.02
N ASP A 315 21.83 9.58 -37.12
CA ASP A 315 21.48 8.24 -37.63
C ASP A 315 21.98 7.10 -36.73
N ASP A 316 22.97 7.35 -35.86
CA ASP A 316 23.51 6.37 -34.91
C ASP A 316 22.50 6.00 -33.80
N SER A 317 21.43 6.79 -33.62
CA SER A 317 20.32 6.50 -32.70
C SER A 317 19.17 5.72 -33.35
N LEU A 318 19.26 5.41 -34.65
CA LEU A 318 18.25 4.64 -35.37
C LEU A 318 18.58 3.15 -35.31
N VAL A 319 17.74 2.37 -34.62
CA VAL A 319 17.90 0.92 -34.47
C VAL A 319 16.74 0.21 -35.18
N GLU A 320 17.06 -0.78 -36.02
CA GLU A 320 16.04 -1.63 -36.63
C GLU A 320 15.56 -2.67 -35.60
N LEU A 321 14.31 -2.58 -35.17
CA LEU A 321 13.73 -3.43 -34.12
C LEU A 321 12.42 -4.04 -34.60
N SER A 322 12.12 -5.26 -34.13
CA SER A 322 10.77 -5.80 -34.21
C SER A 322 9.92 -5.12 -33.15
N CYS A 323 8.87 -4.41 -33.56
CA CYS A 323 8.02 -3.63 -32.65
C CYS A 323 6.58 -4.14 -32.65
N ALA A 324 6.08 -4.43 -31.44
CA ALA A 324 4.68 -4.70 -31.16
C ALA A 324 4.00 -3.43 -30.65
N ASP A 325 2.81 -3.16 -31.17
CA ASP A 325 1.93 -2.09 -30.69
C ASP A 325 1.11 -2.61 -29.49
N VAL A 326 1.70 -2.53 -28.29
CA VAL A 326 1.07 -2.99 -27.05
C VAL A 326 0.17 -1.89 -26.49
N ASN A 327 -1.13 -2.18 -26.36
CA ASN A 327 -2.11 -1.25 -25.83
C ASN A 327 -2.62 -1.72 -24.46
N LEU A 328 -2.05 -1.15 -23.40
CA LEU A 328 -2.48 -1.38 -22.02
C LEU A 328 -3.83 -0.70 -21.77
N SER A 329 -4.75 -1.40 -21.12
CA SER A 329 -6.04 -0.85 -20.70
C SER A 329 -5.84 0.32 -19.73
N GLY A 330 -6.37 1.50 -20.05
CA GLY A 330 -6.17 2.71 -19.25
C GLY A 330 -4.73 3.25 -19.25
N GLY A 331 -3.86 2.76 -20.13
CA GLY A 331 -2.43 3.08 -20.14
C GLY A 331 -2.07 4.47 -20.66
N ASN A 332 -0.98 5.02 -20.14
CA ASN A 332 -0.33 6.24 -20.58
C ASN A 332 1.04 5.93 -21.24
N THR A 333 1.57 6.89 -22.01
CA THR A 333 2.90 6.78 -22.63
C THR A 333 3.97 7.32 -21.69
N LEU A 334 4.97 6.50 -21.36
CA LEU A 334 6.18 6.91 -20.64
C LEU A 334 7.23 7.46 -21.62
N ILE A 335 7.59 6.63 -22.62
CA ILE A 335 8.54 7.00 -23.68
C ILE A 335 7.81 7.04 -25.02
N SER A 336 7.78 8.21 -25.64
CA SER A 336 7.13 8.44 -26.93
C SER A 336 8.02 7.96 -28.08
N GLY A 337 7.44 7.22 -29.03
CA GLY A 337 8.02 7.01 -30.36
C GLY A 337 7.35 7.90 -31.40
N GLU A 338 7.85 7.89 -32.63
CA GLU A 338 7.34 8.75 -33.71
C GLU A 338 5.87 8.47 -34.08
N ARG A 339 5.45 7.20 -34.00
CA ARG A 339 4.10 6.76 -34.41
C ARG A 339 3.34 5.95 -33.36
N PHE A 340 4.03 5.42 -32.37
CA PHE A 340 3.49 4.56 -31.31
C PHE A 340 4.36 4.71 -30.06
N PRO A 341 3.84 4.45 -28.86
CA PRO A 341 4.63 4.51 -27.63
C PRO A 341 5.74 3.45 -27.65
N LEU A 342 6.95 3.81 -27.23
CA LEU A 342 8.05 2.88 -27.04
C LEU A 342 8.00 2.21 -25.67
N LEU A 343 7.49 2.92 -24.66
CA LEU A 343 7.17 2.41 -23.34
C LEU A 343 5.83 2.99 -22.88
N SER A 344 4.91 2.12 -22.48
CA SER A 344 3.62 2.47 -21.91
C SER A 344 3.48 1.92 -20.50
N MET A 345 2.63 2.57 -19.69
CA MET A 345 2.38 2.21 -18.30
C MET A 345 0.88 2.27 -18.02
N ALA A 346 0.34 1.26 -17.33
CA ALA A 346 -0.99 1.28 -16.73
C ALA A 346 -0.87 1.03 -15.22
N ALA A 347 -1.77 1.63 -14.46
CA ALA A 347 -1.86 1.36 -13.02
C ALA A 347 -2.38 -0.06 -12.79
N CYS A 348 -1.83 -0.73 -11.77
CA CYS A 348 -2.31 -2.02 -11.28
C CYS A 348 -2.39 -1.96 -9.76
N GLN A 349 -3.55 -1.56 -9.23
CA GLN A 349 -3.72 -1.27 -7.80
C GLN A 349 -2.64 -0.32 -7.27
N LYS A 350 -1.74 -0.80 -6.39
CA LYS A 350 -0.66 0.00 -5.82
C LYS A 350 0.55 0.15 -6.74
N GLY A 351 0.72 -0.76 -7.70
CA GLY A 351 1.89 -0.81 -8.57
C GLY A 351 1.55 -0.49 -10.02
N TYR A 352 2.43 -0.91 -10.92
CA TYR A 352 2.35 -0.57 -12.34
C TYR A 352 2.59 -1.78 -13.22
N VAL A 353 1.94 -1.78 -14.37
CA VAL A 353 2.25 -2.67 -15.47
C VAL A 353 2.75 -1.83 -16.62
N GLU A 354 3.93 -2.17 -17.13
CA GLU A 354 4.60 -1.49 -18.21
C GLU A 354 4.80 -2.41 -19.39
N ALA A 355 4.75 -1.84 -20.59
CA ALA A 355 4.96 -2.57 -21.82
C ALA A 355 5.86 -1.77 -22.76
N ALA A 356 7.01 -2.36 -23.08
CA ALA A 356 7.88 -1.87 -24.13
C ALA A 356 7.37 -2.34 -25.49
N ALA A 357 7.69 -1.58 -26.55
CA ALA A 357 7.31 -1.98 -27.89
C ALA A 357 8.26 -3.03 -28.51
N TYR A 358 9.50 -3.12 -28.04
CA TYR A 358 10.53 -4.05 -28.51
C TYR A 358 10.95 -5.02 -27.41
N SER A 359 11.58 -6.14 -27.77
CA SER A 359 12.22 -7.02 -26.79
C SER A 359 13.45 -6.35 -26.18
N PHE A 360 13.67 -6.52 -24.88
CA PHE A 360 14.86 -6.01 -24.20
C PHE A 360 16.15 -6.71 -24.66
N SER A 361 16.04 -7.93 -25.19
CA SER A 361 17.17 -8.67 -25.75
C SER A 361 17.64 -8.10 -27.09
N ASP A 362 16.75 -7.44 -27.83
CA ASP A 362 17.06 -6.90 -29.17
C ASP A 362 17.78 -5.56 -29.09
N ILE A 363 17.66 -4.84 -27.97
CA ILE A 363 18.35 -3.57 -27.72
C ILE A 363 19.66 -3.72 -26.94
N SER A 364 20.08 -4.95 -26.62
CA SER A 364 21.24 -5.23 -25.76
C SER A 364 22.51 -4.51 -26.22
N GLY A 365 22.81 -4.57 -27.52
CA GLY A 365 23.97 -3.89 -28.11
C GLY A 365 23.89 -2.37 -28.00
N PHE A 366 22.73 -1.78 -28.25
CA PHE A 366 22.55 -0.33 -28.15
C PHE A 366 22.63 0.15 -26.69
N ALA A 367 21.99 -0.56 -25.76
CA ALA A 367 21.96 -0.22 -24.34
C ALA A 367 23.35 -0.35 -23.69
N ALA A 368 24.11 -1.40 -24.03
CA ALA A 368 25.48 -1.60 -23.55
C ALA A 368 26.43 -0.50 -24.03
N GLU A 369 26.23 0.03 -25.24
CA GLU A 369 27.05 1.11 -25.78
C GLU A 369 26.63 2.51 -25.27
N ASN A 370 25.40 2.68 -24.77
CA ASN A 370 24.85 3.98 -24.40
C ASN A 370 24.31 4.00 -22.97
N PRO A 371 25.18 4.14 -21.94
CA PRO A 371 24.75 4.17 -20.55
C PRO A 371 23.71 5.25 -20.24
N ALA A 372 23.81 6.42 -20.87
CA ALA A 372 22.85 7.51 -20.68
C ALA A 372 21.42 7.13 -21.11
N TYR A 373 21.27 6.32 -22.17
CA TYR A 373 19.97 5.79 -22.58
C TYR A 373 19.43 4.83 -21.51
N THR A 374 20.27 3.91 -21.03
CA THR A 374 19.91 2.93 -20.01
C THR A 374 19.46 3.59 -18.71
N GLN A 375 20.19 4.63 -18.26
CA GLN A 375 19.82 5.42 -17.09
C GLN A 375 18.48 6.14 -17.27
N ASN A 376 18.25 6.73 -18.45
CA ASN A 376 16.99 7.40 -18.76
C ASN A 376 15.82 6.41 -18.86
N PHE A 377 16.03 5.24 -19.46
CA PHE A 377 15.01 4.18 -19.55
C PHE A 377 14.53 3.77 -18.16
N PHE A 378 15.44 3.46 -17.24
CA PHE A 378 15.06 3.12 -15.87
C PHE A 378 14.51 4.30 -15.08
N ALA A 379 15.01 5.52 -15.30
CA ALA A 379 14.43 6.71 -14.67
C ALA A 379 12.95 6.91 -15.07
N GLU A 380 12.61 6.65 -16.34
CA GLU A 380 11.22 6.71 -16.82
C GLU A 380 10.39 5.53 -16.32
N ALA A 381 10.93 4.30 -16.33
CA ALA A 381 10.23 3.10 -15.84
C ALA A 381 9.95 3.15 -14.33
N TYR A 382 10.90 3.58 -13.51
CA TYR A 382 10.61 3.78 -12.08
C TYR A 382 9.74 5.03 -11.84
N GLY A 383 9.85 6.06 -12.68
CA GLY A 383 9.06 7.28 -12.57
C GLY A 383 9.22 7.94 -11.19
N GLY A 384 8.14 8.01 -10.39
CA GLY A 384 8.21 8.51 -9.00
C GLY A 384 8.49 7.44 -7.94
N THR A 385 8.39 6.15 -8.30
CA THR A 385 8.45 5.03 -7.36
C THR A 385 9.84 4.79 -6.79
N TRP A 386 10.90 5.24 -7.48
CA TRP A 386 12.26 5.08 -6.97
C TRP A 386 12.48 5.74 -5.61
N LYS A 387 11.70 6.77 -5.27
CA LYS A 387 11.71 7.38 -3.93
C LYS A 387 11.46 6.32 -2.86
N ASN A 388 10.64 5.30 -3.15
CA ASN A 388 10.34 4.22 -2.22
C ASN A 388 11.56 3.32 -1.96
N ILE A 389 12.42 3.16 -2.96
CA ILE A 389 13.66 2.38 -2.87
C ILE A 389 14.67 3.12 -1.99
N VAL A 390 14.82 4.43 -2.20
CA VAL A 390 15.80 5.26 -1.46
C VAL A 390 15.31 5.62 -0.06
N GLN A 391 13.99 5.72 0.15
CA GLN A 391 13.35 6.15 1.40
C GLN A 391 12.64 5.00 2.13
N ALA A 392 12.98 3.74 1.87
CA ALA A 392 12.33 2.58 2.50
C ALA A 392 12.26 2.67 4.04
N ASP A 393 13.32 3.19 4.68
CA ASP A 393 13.34 3.46 6.13
C ASP A 393 12.28 4.49 6.57
N HIS A 394 12.05 5.54 5.78
CA HIS A 394 11.02 6.55 6.06
C HIS A 394 9.62 5.98 5.79
N ILE A 395 9.45 5.13 4.77
CA ILE A 395 8.16 4.47 4.50
C ILE A 395 7.75 3.56 5.67
N ALA A 396 8.70 2.83 6.26
CA ALA A 396 8.42 2.02 7.45
C ALA A 396 8.01 2.90 8.65
N GLU A 397 8.59 4.09 8.76
CA GLU A 397 8.23 5.10 9.76
C GLU A 397 6.82 5.66 9.52
N ASP A 398 6.53 6.10 8.30
CA ASP A 398 5.23 6.62 7.88
C ASP A 398 4.15 5.55 8.09
N THR A 399 4.39 4.31 7.67
CA THR A 399 3.47 3.18 7.89
C THR A 399 3.18 2.98 9.38
N TYR A 400 4.20 3.07 10.26
CA TYR A 400 4.00 2.97 11.70
C TYR A 400 3.09 4.09 12.23
N PHE A 401 3.33 5.33 11.81
CA PHE A 401 2.57 6.49 12.27
C PHE A 401 1.17 6.56 11.65
N ASP A 402 0.98 6.14 10.40
CA ASP A 402 -0.32 6.03 9.74
C ASP A 402 -1.20 5.01 10.46
N VAL A 403 -0.67 3.82 10.74
CA VAL A 403 -1.37 2.79 11.51
C VAL A 403 -1.69 3.32 12.92
N LEU A 404 -0.75 4.04 13.55
CA LEU A 404 -0.97 4.64 14.85
C LEU A 404 -2.05 5.73 14.82
N ASP A 405 -2.13 6.54 13.76
CA ASP A 405 -3.09 7.63 13.63
C ASP A 405 -4.50 7.12 13.28
N LEU A 406 -4.59 6.05 12.48
CA LEU A 406 -5.85 5.35 12.18
C LEU A 406 -6.41 4.63 13.40
N THR A 407 -5.55 3.99 14.18
CA THR A 407 -5.97 3.14 15.32
C THR A 407 -5.85 3.85 16.67
N GLY A 408 -5.25 5.04 16.70
CA GLY A 408 -4.96 5.79 17.91
C GLY A 408 -6.17 6.51 18.50
N THR A 409 -7.20 6.76 17.67
CA THR A 409 -8.47 7.33 18.15
C THR A 409 -9.13 6.36 19.14
N GLY A 410 -9.45 6.86 20.32
CA GLY A 410 -10.08 6.06 21.37
C GLY A 410 -11.55 5.79 21.07
N ASP A 411 -12.13 4.81 21.76
CA ASP A 411 -13.54 4.44 21.59
C ASP A 411 -14.50 5.63 21.80
N MET A 412 -15.17 5.98 20.70
CA MET A 412 -16.07 7.11 20.55
C MET A 412 -17.37 6.99 21.36
N GLU A 413 -17.80 5.77 21.68
CA GLU A 413 -18.97 5.55 22.54
C GLU A 413 -18.69 5.92 24.00
N ASN A 414 -17.42 5.93 24.38
CA ASN A 414 -16.96 6.14 25.75
C ASN A 414 -16.43 7.56 26.02
N LEU A 415 -16.75 8.54 25.17
CA LEU A 415 -16.34 9.92 25.39
C LEU A 415 -16.98 10.51 26.67
N PRO A 416 -16.19 11.16 27.55
CA PRO A 416 -16.72 11.85 28.70
C PRO A 416 -17.63 13.00 28.25
N ASN A 417 -18.84 13.07 28.81
CA ASN A 417 -19.77 14.15 28.50
C ASN A 417 -19.22 15.49 29.02
N ALA A 418 -18.67 16.30 28.12
CA ALA A 418 -18.03 17.57 28.45
C ALA A 418 -18.96 18.51 29.24
N ALA A 419 -20.27 18.50 28.97
CA ALA A 419 -21.23 19.32 29.71
C ALA A 419 -21.38 18.89 31.17
N VAL A 420 -21.30 17.58 31.46
CA VAL A 420 -21.33 17.06 32.84
C VAL A 420 -20.08 17.51 33.59
N TYR A 421 -18.89 17.37 33.00
CA TYR A 421 -17.64 17.81 33.63
C TYR A 421 -17.58 19.34 33.79
N ALA A 422 -18.05 20.09 32.80
CA ALA A 422 -18.17 21.54 32.88
C ALA A 422 -19.12 21.97 34.02
N LEU A 423 -20.28 21.30 34.15
CA LEU A 423 -21.22 21.55 35.24
C LEU A 423 -20.59 21.25 36.60
N ILE A 424 -19.91 20.11 36.75
CA ILE A 424 -19.19 19.75 37.99
C ILE A 424 -18.15 20.83 38.34
N LEU A 425 -17.39 21.31 37.36
CA LEU A 425 -16.37 22.35 37.56
C LEU A 425 -16.98 23.71 37.95
N VAL A 426 -18.05 24.14 37.27
CA VAL A 426 -18.76 25.38 37.60
C VAL A 426 -19.33 25.30 39.02
N LEU A 427 -19.98 24.19 39.37
CA LEU A 427 -20.51 23.96 40.71
C LEU A 427 -19.40 23.95 41.77
N TYR A 428 -18.24 23.37 41.47
CA TYR A 428 -17.08 23.36 42.36
C TYR A 428 -16.56 24.77 42.62
N VAL A 429 -16.38 25.60 41.58
CA VAL A 429 -15.90 26.99 41.72
C VAL A 429 -16.88 27.84 42.53
N ILE A 430 -18.19 27.69 42.28
CA ILE A 430 -19.24 28.38 43.05
C ILE A 430 -19.23 27.91 44.51
N ALA A 431 -19.08 26.60 44.76
CA ALA A 431 -19.06 26.03 46.09
C ALA A 431 -17.84 26.49 46.89
N VAL A 432 -16.63 26.36 46.36
CA VAL A 432 -15.38 26.71 47.09
C VAL A 432 -15.21 28.22 47.25
N GLY A 433 -15.65 29.02 46.27
CA GLY A 433 -15.58 30.48 46.33
C GLY A 433 -16.65 31.09 47.25
N PRO A 434 -17.75 31.62 46.68
CA PRO A 434 -18.78 32.28 47.48
C PRO A 434 -19.59 31.31 48.36
N GLY A 435 -19.85 30.08 47.91
CA GLY A 435 -20.79 29.15 48.54
C GLY A 435 -20.42 28.81 49.99
N VAL A 436 -19.26 28.15 50.17
CA VAL A 436 -18.76 27.72 51.49
C VAL A 436 -18.57 28.91 52.43
N TYR A 437 -18.05 30.04 51.93
CA TYR A 437 -17.87 31.24 52.72
C TYR A 437 -19.19 31.84 53.21
N LEU A 438 -20.18 32.03 52.31
CA LEU A 438 -21.47 32.63 52.65
C LEU A 438 -22.28 31.73 53.59
N ILE A 439 -22.27 30.41 53.38
CA ILE A 439 -22.95 29.44 54.25
C ILE A 439 -22.33 29.44 55.66
N LEU A 440 -20.99 29.35 55.76
CA LEU A 440 -20.32 29.37 57.06
C LEU A 440 -20.46 30.73 57.77
N ARG A 441 -20.51 31.83 57.02
CA ARG A 441 -20.77 33.17 57.56
C ARG A 441 -22.20 33.29 58.10
N ALA A 442 -23.20 32.78 57.39
CA ALA A 442 -24.60 32.81 57.83
C ALA A 442 -24.81 32.03 59.15
N HIS A 443 -24.08 30.93 59.33
CA HIS A 443 -24.15 30.10 60.55
C HIS A 443 -23.10 30.44 61.62
N ARG A 444 -22.28 31.49 61.43
CA ARG A 444 -21.18 31.90 62.34
C ARG A 444 -20.14 30.80 62.62
N LEU A 445 -19.90 29.90 61.65
CA LEU A 445 -19.00 28.75 61.75
C LEU A 445 -17.67 28.95 60.99
N GLN A 446 -17.26 30.21 60.76
CA GLN A 446 -16.11 30.58 59.93
C GLN A 446 -14.78 29.90 60.32
N ARG A 447 -14.61 29.52 61.59
CA ARG A 447 -13.43 28.76 62.07
C ARG A 447 -13.21 27.43 61.34
N TYR A 448 -14.25 26.87 60.72
CA TYR A 448 -14.20 25.60 59.99
C TYR A 448 -14.00 25.77 58.48
N TYR A 449 -13.71 26.99 57.99
CA TYR A 449 -13.60 27.27 56.55
C TYR A 449 -12.66 26.30 55.81
N LEU A 450 -11.45 26.09 56.31
CA LEU A 450 -10.50 25.17 55.68
C LEU A 450 -10.99 23.72 55.64
N VAL A 451 -11.67 23.27 56.71
CA VAL A 451 -12.22 21.90 56.78
C VAL A 451 -13.39 21.74 55.81
N ALA A 452 -14.24 22.76 55.69
CA ALA A 452 -15.36 22.75 54.74
C ALA A 452 -14.88 22.77 53.27
N VAL A 453 -13.85 23.54 52.96
CA VAL A 453 -13.22 23.54 51.62
C VAL A 453 -12.61 22.18 51.31
N ALA A 454 -11.91 21.56 52.25
CA ALA A 454 -11.35 20.21 52.07
C ALA A 454 -12.44 19.15 51.85
N ALA A 455 -13.53 19.19 52.64
CA ALA A 455 -14.66 18.29 52.47
C ALA A 455 -15.37 18.48 51.12
N CYS A 456 -15.55 19.73 50.69
CA CYS A 456 -16.10 20.06 49.38
C CYS A 456 -15.20 19.52 48.24
N SER A 457 -13.89 19.71 48.35
CA SER A 457 -12.91 19.20 47.38
C SER A 457 -12.96 17.67 47.28
N ALA A 458 -13.04 16.97 48.42
CA ALA A 458 -13.18 15.51 48.46
C ALA A 458 -14.49 15.04 47.80
N PHE A 459 -15.61 15.75 48.05
CA PHE A 459 -16.90 15.45 47.41
C PHE A 459 -16.83 15.59 45.89
N PHE A 460 -16.30 16.71 45.39
CA PHE A 460 -16.18 16.93 43.93
C PHE A 460 -15.17 15.97 43.29
N THR A 461 -14.11 15.58 43.99
CA THR A 461 -13.20 14.50 43.54
C THR A 461 -13.94 13.17 43.39
N CYS A 462 -14.79 12.81 44.36
CA CYS A 462 -15.64 11.63 44.29
C CYS A 462 -16.66 11.72 43.14
N ALA A 463 -17.25 12.90 42.92
CA ALA A 463 -18.17 13.13 41.81
C ALA A 463 -17.49 12.94 40.44
N VAL A 464 -16.27 13.48 40.26
CA VAL A 464 -15.45 13.25 39.06
C VAL A 464 -15.11 11.77 38.91
N TYR A 465 -14.71 11.11 39.98
CA TYR A 465 -14.40 9.67 39.96
C TYR A 465 -15.60 8.84 39.50
N VAL A 466 -16.79 9.06 40.10
CA VAL A 466 -18.04 8.36 39.75
C VAL A 466 -18.46 8.66 38.31
N ALA A 467 -18.32 9.91 37.87
CA ALA A 467 -18.59 10.29 36.48
C ALA A 467 -17.67 9.56 35.48
N GLY A 468 -16.41 9.31 35.86
CA GLY A 468 -15.40 8.62 35.04
C GLY A 468 -15.46 7.10 35.06
N VAL A 469 -16.23 6.46 35.97
CA VAL A 469 -16.32 4.98 36.05
C VAL A 469 -16.85 4.39 34.75
N ARG A 470 -17.82 5.07 34.10
CA ARG A 470 -18.45 4.56 32.87
C ARG A 470 -17.55 4.64 31.63
N THR A 471 -16.60 5.56 31.62
CA THR A 471 -15.71 5.81 30.47
C THR A 471 -14.35 5.13 30.63
N ARG A 472 -14.19 4.27 31.65
CA ARG A 472 -12.90 3.62 31.97
C ARG A 472 -12.80 2.25 31.30
N PHE A 473 -11.76 2.07 30.49
CA PHE A 473 -11.39 0.74 29.98
C PHE A 473 -10.95 -0.16 31.14
N SER A 474 -11.63 -1.29 31.30
CA SER A 474 -11.42 -2.25 32.39
C SER A 474 -10.79 -3.57 31.94
N GLY A 475 -10.88 -3.89 30.64
CA GLY A 475 -10.23 -5.02 29.98
C GLY A 475 -9.43 -4.58 28.75
N PRO A 476 -8.83 -5.52 28.02
CA PRO A 476 -8.20 -5.26 26.73
C PRO A 476 -9.19 -4.60 25.77
N PHE A 477 -8.70 -3.70 24.93
CA PHE A 477 -9.51 -3.03 23.93
C PHE A 477 -8.75 -2.92 22.61
N TYR A 478 -9.50 -3.09 21.52
CA TYR A 478 -8.99 -3.20 20.16
C TYR A 478 -9.50 -2.03 19.37
N THR A 479 -8.59 -1.38 18.64
CA THR A 479 -8.95 -0.37 17.67
C THR A 479 -8.54 -0.83 16.28
N TYR A 480 -9.43 -0.67 15.31
CA TYR A 480 -9.17 -1.16 13.95
C TYR A 480 -9.62 -0.18 12.87
N ALA A 481 -9.02 -0.31 11.70
CA ALA A 481 -9.43 0.37 10.48
C ALA A 481 -9.32 -0.61 9.31
N THR A 482 -10.42 -0.87 8.61
CA THR A 482 -10.49 -1.86 7.53
C THR A 482 -10.78 -1.20 6.19
N ILE A 483 -9.97 -1.52 5.18
CA ILE A 483 -10.29 -1.30 3.77
C ILE A 483 -10.75 -2.63 3.19
N LEU A 484 -11.97 -2.66 2.66
CA LEU A 484 -12.54 -3.81 1.99
C LEU A 484 -12.70 -3.52 0.49
N ASP A 485 -11.91 -4.17 -0.35
CA ASP A 485 -12.03 -4.07 -1.81
C ASP A 485 -12.87 -5.25 -2.33
N VAL A 486 -13.98 -4.93 -2.98
CA VAL A 486 -14.96 -5.92 -3.50
C VAL A 486 -14.98 -5.99 -5.03
N THR A 487 -13.88 -5.58 -5.66
CA THR A 487 -13.73 -5.54 -7.12
C THR A 487 -13.86 -6.94 -7.74
N GLY A 488 -14.57 -7.05 -8.86
CA GLY A 488 -14.69 -8.30 -9.62
C GLY A 488 -15.44 -9.44 -8.92
N GLY A 489 -16.06 -9.18 -7.76
CA GLY A 489 -16.73 -10.20 -6.94
C GLY A 489 -15.79 -10.96 -5.99
N GLY A 490 -14.48 -10.66 -6.02
CA GLY A 490 -13.53 -11.09 -4.99
C GLY A 490 -13.62 -10.16 -3.78
N GLN A 491 -13.12 -10.62 -2.62
CA GLN A 491 -13.06 -9.80 -1.41
C GLN A 491 -11.62 -9.75 -0.90
N GLN A 492 -11.00 -8.58 -1.00
CA GLN A 492 -9.70 -8.31 -0.40
C GLN A 492 -9.89 -7.40 0.82
N GLU A 493 -9.49 -7.90 1.99
CA GLU A 493 -9.56 -7.19 3.25
C GLU A 493 -8.17 -6.83 3.74
N ASN A 494 -8.00 -5.55 4.06
CA ASN A 494 -6.78 -5.01 4.66
C ASN A 494 -7.14 -4.27 5.96
N THR A 495 -6.70 -4.78 7.11
CA THR A 495 -7.07 -4.23 8.42
C THR A 495 -5.85 -3.80 9.22
N CYS A 496 -5.80 -2.54 9.59
CA CYS A 496 -4.91 -2.04 10.63
C CYS A 496 -5.54 -2.34 11.99
N LEU A 497 -4.83 -3.01 12.89
CA LEU A 497 -5.31 -3.44 14.20
C LEU A 497 -4.34 -3.00 15.30
N ASN A 498 -4.85 -2.44 16.39
CA ASN A 498 -4.06 -2.08 17.56
C ASN A 498 -4.66 -2.68 18.82
N LEU A 499 -3.87 -3.51 19.49
CA LEU A 499 -4.22 -4.22 20.70
C LEU A 499 -3.59 -3.55 21.92
N ARG A 500 -4.43 -3.10 22.87
CA ARG A 500 -3.99 -2.40 24.09
C ARG A 500 -4.60 -3.01 25.35
N SER A 501 -3.84 -2.95 26.43
CA SER A 501 -4.27 -3.42 27.76
C SER A 501 -4.04 -2.33 28.82
N PRO A 502 -5.09 -1.83 29.52
CA PRO A 502 -4.95 -0.77 30.53
C PRO A 502 -4.00 -1.09 31.70
N ASN A 503 -3.83 -2.38 32.02
CA ASN A 503 -3.13 -2.85 33.22
C ASN A 503 -1.89 -3.71 32.90
N GLY A 504 -1.47 -3.76 31.64
CA GLY A 504 -0.33 -4.57 31.20
C GLY A 504 -0.54 -6.09 31.36
N ARG A 505 -1.77 -6.54 31.61
CA ARG A 505 -2.07 -7.98 31.68
C ARG A 505 -1.84 -8.62 30.32
N SER A 506 -1.34 -9.85 30.36
CA SER A 506 -1.29 -10.70 29.19
C SER A 506 -2.70 -11.07 28.74
N PHE A 507 -2.90 -11.16 27.43
CA PHE A 507 -4.15 -11.58 26.82
C PHE A 507 -3.87 -12.24 25.47
N ARG A 508 -4.86 -12.98 24.96
CA ARG A 508 -4.80 -13.62 23.64
C ARG A 508 -6.04 -13.24 22.83
N THR A 509 -5.85 -13.03 21.54
CA THR A 509 -6.93 -12.91 20.56
C THR A 509 -6.81 -14.01 19.51
N VAL A 510 -7.94 -14.51 19.04
CA VAL A 510 -8.04 -15.52 17.98
C VAL A 510 -8.76 -14.87 16.81
N LEU A 511 -8.10 -14.85 15.66
CA LEU A 511 -8.65 -14.34 14.43
C LEU A 511 -9.50 -15.41 13.74
N SER A 512 -10.41 -14.99 12.89
CA SER A 512 -11.06 -15.88 11.94
C SER A 512 -10.04 -16.49 10.96
N GLU A 513 -10.42 -17.57 10.30
CA GLU A 513 -9.55 -18.28 9.35
C GLU A 513 -9.22 -17.40 8.14
N GLY A 514 -8.03 -17.61 7.56
CA GLY A 514 -7.57 -16.94 6.35
C GLY A 514 -6.89 -15.57 6.56
N TYR A 515 -6.81 -15.05 7.79
CA TYR A 515 -6.07 -13.81 8.05
C TYR A 515 -4.57 -14.08 8.24
N ARG A 516 -3.78 -13.38 7.44
CA ARG A 516 -2.33 -13.25 7.60
C ARG A 516 -2.03 -12.08 8.53
N VAL A 517 -1.16 -12.29 9.52
CA VAL A 517 -0.87 -11.34 10.60
C VAL A 517 0.55 -10.78 10.47
N ILE A 518 0.64 -9.46 10.37
CA ILE A 518 1.89 -8.76 10.13
C ILE A 518 2.12 -7.77 11.27
N PRO A 519 3.07 -8.02 12.19
CA PRO A 519 3.38 -7.07 13.26
C PRO A 519 3.95 -5.76 12.69
N VAL A 520 3.47 -4.62 13.19
CA VAL A 520 4.00 -3.29 12.86
C VAL A 520 5.01 -2.89 13.94
N THR A 521 6.29 -2.86 13.58
CA THR A 521 7.42 -2.65 14.49
C THR A 521 7.80 -1.19 14.63
N TYR A 522 8.40 -0.83 15.77
CA TYR A 522 8.88 0.53 15.97
C TYR A 522 10.08 0.86 15.05
N PRO A 523 10.06 1.98 14.30
CA PRO A 523 11.01 2.23 13.22
C PRO A 523 12.40 2.71 13.71
N TYR A 524 12.53 3.18 14.95
CA TYR A 524 13.79 3.77 15.44
C TYR A 524 14.60 2.81 16.32
N ASP A 525 15.90 2.67 16.03
CA ASP A 525 16.83 1.91 16.87
C ASP A 525 17.06 2.61 18.22
N MET A 526 16.48 2.02 19.26
CA MET A 526 16.65 2.45 20.65
C MET A 526 17.84 1.76 21.33
N GLY A 527 18.64 1.01 20.58
CA GLY A 527 19.74 0.19 21.09
C GLY A 527 19.26 -1.04 21.87
N LYS A 528 17.99 -1.43 21.70
CA LYS A 528 17.33 -2.46 22.51
C LYS A 528 16.90 -3.70 21.72
N GLY A 529 17.07 -3.72 20.40
CA GLY A 529 16.72 -4.86 19.53
C GLY A 529 17.67 -6.05 19.61
N VAL A 530 17.94 -6.51 20.82
CA VAL A 530 18.72 -7.73 21.08
C VAL A 530 17.79 -8.76 21.72
N LEU A 531 17.81 -9.98 21.19
CA LEU A 531 17.02 -11.07 21.74
C LEU A 531 17.45 -11.41 23.17
N SER A 532 16.46 -11.68 24.03
CA SER A 532 16.72 -12.21 25.36
C SER A 532 17.32 -13.62 25.26
N PRO A 533 18.33 -13.98 26.08
CA PRO A 533 18.87 -15.34 26.13
C PRO A 533 17.85 -16.40 26.54
N ASP A 534 16.74 -16.01 27.17
CA ASP A 534 15.64 -16.93 27.47
C ASP A 534 14.81 -17.19 26.20
N PRO A 535 14.79 -18.42 25.64
CA PRO A 535 14.06 -18.78 24.43
C PRO A 535 12.54 -18.62 24.57
N ASN A 536 12.01 -18.61 25.80
CA ASN A 536 10.57 -18.45 26.07
C ASN A 536 10.16 -16.99 26.31
N SER A 537 11.12 -16.06 26.32
CA SER A 537 10.84 -14.64 26.57
C SER A 537 10.36 -13.97 25.27
N TYR A 538 9.08 -13.61 25.23
CA TYR A 538 8.48 -12.87 24.13
C TYR A 538 7.42 -11.88 24.62
N HIS A 539 7.21 -10.81 23.86
CA HIS A 539 6.15 -9.83 24.11
C HIS A 539 4.94 -10.08 23.21
N ILE A 540 5.18 -10.48 21.97
CA ILE A 540 4.17 -10.77 20.96
C ILE A 540 4.41 -12.19 20.46
N GLY A 541 3.39 -13.04 20.51
CA GLY A 541 3.41 -14.39 19.95
C GLY A 541 2.37 -14.52 18.86
N VAL A 542 2.77 -14.96 17.67
CA VAL A 542 1.90 -15.27 16.54
C VAL A 542 2.01 -16.76 16.26
N SER A 543 0.86 -17.44 16.19
CA SER A 543 0.80 -18.86 15.88
C SER A 543 -0.47 -19.15 15.09
N SER A 544 -0.38 -20.01 14.10
CA SER A 544 -1.52 -20.49 13.33
C SER A 544 -1.79 -21.94 13.68
N ASP A 545 -3.04 -22.29 13.96
CA ASP A 545 -3.50 -23.66 14.16
C ASP A 545 -4.80 -23.91 13.37
N GLU A 546 -5.36 -25.12 13.46
CA GLU A 546 -6.64 -25.50 12.82
C GLU A 546 -7.81 -24.56 13.22
N ASP A 547 -7.70 -23.83 14.33
CA ASP A 547 -8.71 -22.92 14.86
C ASP A 547 -8.55 -21.46 14.38
N GLY A 548 -7.50 -21.16 13.61
CA GLY A 548 -7.18 -19.85 13.04
C GLY A 548 -5.90 -19.21 13.61
N THR A 549 -5.54 -18.03 13.11
CA THR A 549 -4.33 -17.32 13.56
C THR A 549 -4.54 -16.67 14.92
N GLN A 550 -3.58 -16.83 15.83
CA GLN A 550 -3.67 -16.38 17.21
C GLN A 550 -2.58 -15.38 17.55
N ILE A 551 -2.95 -14.30 18.23
CA ILE A 551 -2.03 -13.28 18.71
C ILE A 551 -2.03 -13.29 20.24
N ARG A 552 -0.86 -13.50 20.84
CA ARG A 552 -0.62 -13.53 22.28
C ARG A 552 0.22 -12.32 22.68
N ILE A 553 -0.29 -11.51 23.61
CA ILE A 553 0.43 -10.35 24.14
C ILE A 553 0.85 -10.63 25.57
N ARG A 554 2.13 -10.41 25.90
CA ARG A 554 2.74 -10.66 27.22
C ARG A 554 3.69 -9.53 27.64
N GLY A 555 3.75 -9.26 28.95
CA GLY A 555 4.78 -8.38 29.54
C GLY A 555 4.80 -6.93 29.03
N ARG A 556 3.71 -6.42 28.44
CA ARG A 556 3.61 -5.05 27.90
C ARG A 556 3.24 -4.04 28.98
N GLU A 557 3.67 -2.79 28.82
CA GLU A 557 3.29 -1.68 29.69
C GLU A 557 1.79 -1.32 29.55
N SER A 558 1.25 -0.63 30.55
CA SER A 558 -0.12 -0.11 30.52
C SER A 558 -0.35 0.76 29.27
N PHE A 559 -1.39 0.42 28.50
CA PHE A 559 -1.81 1.09 27.26
C PHE A 559 -0.80 1.03 26.10
N ALA A 560 0.25 0.22 26.18
CA ALA A 560 1.22 0.09 25.11
C ALA A 560 0.58 -0.47 23.82
N SER A 561 0.73 0.25 22.70
CA SER A 561 0.16 -0.09 21.39
C SER A 561 0.86 -1.29 20.76
N SER A 562 0.14 -2.40 20.58
CA SER A 562 0.65 -3.58 19.87
C SER A 562 -0.07 -3.65 18.54
N MET A 563 0.60 -3.20 17.48
CA MET A 563 -0.02 -2.91 16.19
C MET A 563 0.26 -4.01 15.17
N PHE A 564 -0.73 -4.30 14.34
CA PHE A 564 -0.72 -5.36 13.35
C PHE A 564 -1.40 -4.86 12.09
N TYR A 565 -0.90 -5.32 10.96
CA TYR A 565 -1.59 -5.28 9.68
C TYR A 565 -2.10 -6.68 9.36
N LEU A 566 -3.39 -6.80 9.08
CA LEU A 566 -4.04 -8.04 8.75
C LEU A 566 -4.44 -8.00 7.28
N THR A 567 -4.18 -9.09 6.57
CA THR A 567 -4.60 -9.24 5.18
C THR A 567 -5.38 -10.54 5.02
N LYS A 568 -6.43 -10.48 4.20
CA LYS A 568 -7.19 -11.66 3.79
C LYS A 568 -7.64 -11.45 2.34
N ASN A 569 -7.31 -12.42 1.48
CA ASN A 569 -7.74 -12.42 0.09
C ASN A 569 -8.67 -13.61 -0.13
N GLU A 570 -9.95 -13.35 -0.42
CA GLU A 570 -10.88 -14.35 -0.91
C GLU A 570 -10.96 -14.20 -2.44
N ASN A 571 -10.07 -14.90 -3.15
CA ASN A 571 -10.12 -14.95 -4.61
C ASN A 571 -11.37 -15.70 -5.05
N SER A 572 -12.34 -15.01 -5.66
CA SER A 572 -13.30 -15.64 -6.54
C SER A 572 -12.77 -15.55 -7.97
N LEU A 573 -12.20 -16.65 -8.46
CA LEU A 573 -11.95 -16.82 -9.88
C LEU A 573 -13.27 -16.58 -10.64
N PRO A 574 -13.31 -15.78 -11.72
CA PRO A 574 -14.42 -15.84 -12.64
C PRO A 574 -14.40 -17.22 -13.31
N ASP A 575 -15.40 -18.04 -12.99
CA ASP A 575 -15.65 -19.30 -13.67
C ASP A 575 -15.58 -19.09 -15.19
N GLY A 576 -14.61 -19.75 -15.83
CA GLY A 576 -14.47 -19.81 -17.26
C GLY A 576 -15.67 -20.51 -17.90
N LYS A 577 -16.77 -19.77 -18.11
CA LYS A 577 -17.87 -20.09 -19.03
C LYS A 577 -18.41 -18.82 -19.66
N ALA A 578 -17.61 -18.20 -20.52
CA ALA A 578 -18.17 -17.46 -21.65
C ALA A 578 -18.86 -18.48 -22.58
N GLY A 579 -20.17 -18.63 -22.42
CA GLY A 579 -20.98 -19.45 -23.30
C GLY A 579 -20.91 -18.93 -24.73
N ASN A 580 -20.30 -19.74 -25.60
CA ASN A 580 -20.42 -19.65 -27.05
C ASN A 580 -21.88 -19.42 -27.47
N GLY A 581 -22.11 -18.34 -28.22
CA GLY A 581 -23.40 -17.99 -28.78
C GLY A 581 -23.32 -16.99 -29.92
N ALA A 582 -22.28 -17.07 -30.76
CA ALA A 582 -22.34 -16.50 -32.10
C ALA A 582 -23.20 -17.43 -32.97
N GLY A 583 -24.40 -16.97 -33.33
CA GLY A 583 -25.33 -17.67 -34.20
C GLY A 583 -26.15 -16.69 -35.02
N GLU A 584 -25.65 -16.42 -36.23
CA GLU A 584 -26.33 -15.97 -37.45
C GLU A 584 -27.67 -15.22 -37.36
N ALA A 585 -27.64 -14.02 -37.95
CA ALA A 585 -28.81 -13.31 -38.43
C ALA A 585 -29.57 -14.14 -39.48
N VAL A 586 -30.85 -14.43 -39.24
CA VAL A 586 -31.85 -14.63 -40.29
C VAL A 586 -33.16 -13.95 -39.87
N SER A 587 -33.65 -13.11 -40.78
CA SER A 587 -34.95 -12.44 -40.78
C SER A 587 -36.13 -13.43 -40.80
N ASP A 588 -37.17 -13.21 -39.99
CA ASP A 588 -38.55 -13.17 -40.51
C ASP A 588 -39.54 -12.47 -39.57
N SER A 589 -40.50 -11.83 -40.21
CA SER A 589 -41.69 -11.13 -39.77
C SER A 589 -42.72 -11.99 -39.04
N GLY A 590 -43.56 -11.38 -38.18
CA GLY A 590 -44.80 -12.05 -37.72
C GLY A 590 -45.47 -11.47 -36.47
N SER A 591 -46.68 -10.97 -36.66
CA SER A 591 -47.62 -10.37 -35.71
C SER A 591 -48.02 -11.21 -34.48
N GLY A 592 -48.40 -10.52 -33.39
CA GLY A 592 -49.78 -10.62 -32.89
C GLY A 592 -50.05 -11.21 -31.50
N THR A 593 -50.69 -10.37 -30.68
CA THR A 593 -51.76 -10.66 -29.69
C THR A 593 -51.42 -11.01 -28.24
N ALA A 594 -52.15 -10.32 -27.36
CA ALA A 594 -52.20 -10.40 -25.91
C ALA A 594 -53.10 -11.56 -25.41
N GLY A 595 -52.86 -12.04 -24.19
CA GLY A 595 -53.82 -12.88 -23.48
C GLY A 595 -53.32 -13.58 -22.20
N ALA A 596 -53.66 -12.98 -21.05
CA ALA A 596 -54.08 -13.57 -19.78
C ALA A 596 -53.33 -14.76 -19.10
N VAL A 597 -52.86 -14.45 -17.87
CA VAL A 597 -53.03 -15.16 -16.58
C VAL A 597 -53.21 -16.69 -16.60
N GLY A 598 -52.26 -17.38 -15.97
CA GLY A 598 -52.41 -18.73 -15.44
C GLY A 598 -51.33 -19.05 -14.42
N GLU A 599 -51.68 -19.01 -13.13
CA GLU A 599 -50.90 -19.63 -12.05
C GLU A 599 -50.78 -21.14 -12.28
N THR A 600 -49.58 -21.71 -12.14
CA THR A 600 -49.39 -23.09 -11.65
C THR A 600 -47.94 -23.34 -11.21
N ALA A 601 -47.79 -23.48 -9.89
CA ALA A 601 -46.95 -24.41 -9.14
C ALA A 601 -45.56 -24.86 -9.70
N ALA A 602 -44.53 -24.42 -8.96
CA ALA A 602 -43.51 -25.26 -8.33
C ALA A 602 -42.84 -26.36 -9.17
N GLY A 603 -41.75 -25.97 -9.86
CA GLY A 603 -40.66 -26.86 -10.21
C GLY A 603 -39.42 -26.46 -9.42
N ALA A 604 -39.03 -27.29 -8.45
CA ALA A 604 -37.79 -27.13 -7.70
C ALA A 604 -36.58 -27.33 -8.64
N GLY A 605 -36.09 -26.23 -9.21
CA GLY A 605 -34.75 -26.14 -9.75
C GLY A 605 -33.83 -25.73 -8.61
N GLN A 606 -32.85 -26.57 -8.28
CA GLN A 606 -31.76 -26.24 -7.37
C GLN A 606 -31.01 -25.02 -7.91
N THR A 607 -31.37 -23.82 -7.45
CA THR A 607 -30.43 -22.71 -7.38
C THR A 607 -29.35 -23.13 -6.41
N GLY A 608 -28.15 -23.40 -6.93
CA GLY A 608 -26.97 -23.40 -6.08
C GLY A 608 -26.93 -22.04 -5.39
N GLU A 609 -27.13 -22.04 -4.07
CA GLU A 609 -26.88 -20.88 -3.23
C GLU A 609 -25.38 -20.59 -3.34
N GLN A 610 -25.06 -19.64 -4.21
CA GLN A 610 -23.80 -18.91 -4.12
C GLN A 610 -23.83 -18.20 -2.75
N PRO A 611 -22.78 -18.31 -1.92
CA PRO A 611 -22.79 -17.74 -0.58
C PRO A 611 -23.16 -16.25 -0.66
N ALA A 612 -24.02 -15.80 0.26
CA ALA A 612 -24.49 -14.42 0.27
C ALA A 612 -23.31 -13.47 0.50
N VAL A 613 -22.83 -12.82 -0.56
CA VAL A 613 -21.75 -11.83 -0.47
C VAL A 613 -22.25 -10.65 0.36
N LYS A 614 -21.59 -10.38 1.49
CA LYS A 614 -22.03 -9.35 2.45
C LYS A 614 -21.99 -7.94 1.86
N TYR A 615 -20.95 -7.65 1.07
CA TYR A 615 -20.72 -6.37 0.39
C TYR A 615 -20.57 -6.56 -1.12
N ARG A 616 -21.38 -5.86 -1.90
CA ARG A 616 -21.30 -5.90 -3.36
C ARG A 616 -21.85 -4.61 -3.96
N ILE A 617 -21.09 -4.04 -4.89
CA ILE A 617 -21.50 -2.86 -5.65
C ILE A 617 -21.47 -3.22 -7.12
N ASP A 618 -22.63 -3.15 -7.77
CA ASP A 618 -22.74 -3.33 -9.21
C ASP A 618 -22.91 -1.95 -9.85
N GLY A 619 -22.24 -1.71 -10.97
CA GLY A 619 -22.50 -0.51 -11.76
C GLY A 619 -21.35 -0.12 -12.66
N GLN A 620 -21.59 0.98 -13.35
CA GLN A 620 -20.62 1.61 -14.24
C GLN A 620 -20.64 3.11 -13.98
N ALA A 621 -19.48 3.74 -14.11
CA ALA A 621 -19.34 5.16 -13.92
C ALA A 621 -18.33 5.73 -14.92
N SER A 622 -18.67 6.86 -15.51
CA SER A 622 -17.76 7.65 -16.32
C SER A 622 -17.93 9.12 -15.97
N ILE A 623 -16.88 9.90 -16.23
CA ILE A 623 -16.88 11.33 -16.01
C ILE A 623 -16.33 12.05 -17.25
N MET A 624 -17.10 13.03 -17.69
CA MET A 624 -16.70 13.94 -18.77
C MET A 624 -16.84 15.36 -18.22
N GLU A 625 -15.71 16.05 -18.08
CA GLU A 625 -15.68 17.39 -17.48
C GLU A 625 -16.30 17.36 -16.06
N MET A 626 -17.36 18.14 -15.82
CA MET A 626 -18.12 18.19 -14.56
C MET A 626 -19.40 17.35 -14.57
N LYS A 627 -19.55 16.42 -15.54
CA LYS A 627 -20.75 15.59 -15.70
C LYS A 627 -20.40 14.13 -15.52
N ALA A 628 -20.94 13.52 -14.48
CA ALA A 628 -20.88 12.08 -14.27
C ALA A 628 -22.02 11.39 -15.04
N THR A 629 -21.76 10.17 -15.52
CA THR A 629 -22.75 9.30 -16.17
C THR A 629 -22.63 7.88 -15.62
N GLY A 630 -23.67 7.08 -15.84
CA GLY A 630 -23.74 5.70 -15.35
C GLY A 630 -24.65 5.52 -14.14
N THR A 631 -24.71 4.29 -13.64
CA THR A 631 -25.60 3.89 -12.55
C THR A 631 -24.87 2.95 -11.61
N LEU A 632 -25.15 3.10 -10.31
CA LEU A 632 -24.64 2.24 -9.27
C LEU A 632 -25.77 1.65 -8.44
N THR A 633 -25.66 0.37 -8.11
CA THR A 633 -26.61 -0.35 -7.27
C THR A 633 -25.87 -0.93 -6.06
N ASN A 634 -26.35 -0.60 -4.86
CA ASN A 634 -25.91 -1.27 -3.65
C ASN A 634 -26.55 -2.66 -3.58
N ARG A 635 -25.78 -3.72 -3.83
CA ARG A 635 -26.20 -5.13 -3.69
C ARG A 635 -25.81 -5.74 -2.35
N SER A 636 -25.19 -4.96 -1.47
CA SER A 636 -24.79 -5.38 -0.14
C SER A 636 -26.01 -5.66 0.73
N SER A 637 -25.82 -6.47 1.78
CA SER A 637 -26.85 -6.79 2.76
C SER A 637 -27.20 -5.63 3.71
N GLU A 638 -26.38 -4.56 3.74
CA GLU A 638 -26.55 -3.40 4.60
C GLU A 638 -26.38 -2.07 3.87
N ALA A 639 -26.82 -0.99 4.51
CA ALA A 639 -26.72 0.35 3.97
C ALA A 639 -25.27 0.86 3.99
N LEU A 640 -24.88 1.53 2.92
CA LEU A 640 -23.61 2.23 2.80
C LEU A 640 -23.87 3.73 2.96
N ARG A 641 -23.14 4.36 3.87
CA ARG A 641 -23.28 5.78 4.23
C ARG A 641 -22.12 6.59 3.67
N ASP A 642 -22.36 7.87 3.40
CA ASP A 642 -21.35 8.80 2.88
C ASP A 642 -20.59 8.21 1.65
N ALA A 643 -21.33 7.66 0.69
CA ALA A 643 -20.78 7.07 -0.51
C ALA A 643 -20.39 8.12 -1.57
N ALA A 644 -19.36 7.82 -2.34
CA ALA A 644 -18.89 8.63 -3.47
C ALA A 644 -18.20 7.77 -4.53
N VAL A 645 -18.01 8.33 -5.73
CA VAL A 645 -17.13 7.78 -6.76
C VAL A 645 -15.95 8.72 -6.96
N LEU A 646 -14.75 8.18 -6.87
CA LEU A 646 -13.51 8.90 -7.11
C LEU A 646 -13.05 8.67 -8.54
N PHE A 647 -12.68 9.75 -9.20
CA PHE A 647 -12.00 9.81 -10.49
C PHE A 647 -10.76 10.69 -10.33
N GLY A 648 -9.79 10.61 -11.23
CA GLY A 648 -8.52 11.33 -11.15
C GLY A 648 -8.75 12.84 -11.05
N GLY A 649 -8.63 13.39 -9.84
CA GLY A 649 -8.90 14.81 -9.54
C GLY A 649 -10.38 15.18 -9.37
N LYS A 650 -11.31 14.22 -9.32
CA LYS A 650 -12.75 14.48 -9.12
C LYS A 650 -13.43 13.50 -8.16
N ALA A 651 -14.50 13.96 -7.52
CA ALA A 651 -15.37 13.12 -6.69
C ALA A 651 -16.85 13.36 -7.00
N VAL A 652 -17.58 12.30 -7.33
CA VAL A 652 -19.04 12.29 -7.51
C VAL A 652 -19.68 11.93 -6.18
N LEU A 653 -20.42 12.85 -5.57
CA LEU A 653 -21.00 12.65 -4.23
C LEU A 653 -22.35 11.94 -4.34
N ILE A 654 -22.46 10.75 -3.75
CA ILE A 654 -23.70 9.96 -3.77
C ILE A 654 -24.50 10.18 -2.49
N GLY A 655 -23.84 10.10 -1.33
CA GLY A 655 -24.50 10.12 -0.02
C GLY A 655 -24.86 8.71 0.45
N ASP A 656 -26.03 8.55 1.05
CA ASP A 656 -26.44 7.25 1.60
C ASP A 656 -27.07 6.36 0.51
N MET A 657 -26.77 5.06 0.55
CA MET A 657 -27.33 4.04 -0.33
C MET A 657 -27.87 2.86 0.51
N GLU A 658 -29.19 2.68 0.51
CA GLU A 658 -29.85 1.54 1.16
C GLU A 658 -29.65 0.24 0.37
N PRO A 659 -29.80 -0.95 0.99
CA PRO A 659 -29.74 -2.22 0.27
C PRO A 659 -30.72 -2.28 -0.92
N GLY A 660 -30.19 -2.62 -2.10
CA GLY A 660 -30.93 -2.67 -3.36
C GLY A 660 -31.16 -1.32 -4.05
N GLU A 661 -30.78 -0.20 -3.43
CA GLU A 661 -30.94 1.12 -4.01
C GLU A 661 -30.04 1.30 -5.24
N THR A 662 -30.60 1.91 -6.29
CA THR A 662 -29.88 2.27 -7.51
C THR A 662 -29.86 3.77 -7.69
N VAL A 663 -28.66 4.33 -7.82
CA VAL A 663 -28.41 5.76 -8.00
C VAL A 663 -27.97 6.03 -9.43
N ASP A 664 -28.55 7.07 -10.02
CA ASP A 664 -28.17 7.61 -11.33
C ASP A 664 -27.17 8.76 -11.10
N LEU A 665 -25.93 8.55 -11.54
CA LEU A 665 -24.80 9.46 -11.27
C LEU A 665 -24.95 10.81 -11.97
N SER A 666 -25.76 10.91 -13.01
CA SER A 666 -26.03 12.19 -13.70
C SER A 666 -26.76 13.23 -12.83
N LYS A 667 -27.33 12.77 -11.71
CA LYS A 667 -28.03 13.62 -10.73
C LYS A 667 -27.15 14.01 -9.55
N CYS A 668 -25.95 13.44 -9.44
CA CYS A 668 -25.04 13.65 -8.32
C CYS A 668 -24.14 14.88 -8.55
N PRO A 669 -23.84 15.67 -7.50
CA PRO A 669 -22.88 16.75 -7.63
C PRO A 669 -21.45 16.22 -7.75
N VAL A 670 -20.64 16.93 -8.54
CA VAL A 670 -19.23 16.61 -8.79
C VAL A 670 -18.35 17.67 -8.16
N LEU A 671 -17.31 17.25 -7.45
CA LEU A 671 -16.25 18.10 -6.93
C LEU A 671 -14.96 17.92 -7.76
N ASN A 672 -14.27 19.02 -8.03
CA ASN A 672 -12.85 19.01 -8.38
C ASN A 672 -12.06 18.99 -7.07
N ILE A 673 -11.38 17.88 -6.82
CA ILE A 673 -10.61 17.64 -5.59
C ILE A 673 -9.13 17.94 -5.85
N PRO A 674 -8.37 18.34 -4.81
CA PRO A 674 -6.95 18.63 -4.93
C PRO A 674 -6.16 17.38 -5.29
N VAL A 675 -5.50 17.39 -6.44
CA VAL A 675 -4.62 16.30 -6.89
C VAL A 675 -3.31 16.38 -6.12
N GLY A 676 -2.86 15.26 -5.57
CA GLY A 676 -1.66 15.15 -4.72
C GLY A 676 -1.95 15.33 -3.21
N ASN A 677 -2.93 16.16 -2.84
CA ASN A 677 -3.26 16.41 -1.44
C ASN A 677 -4.45 15.56 -0.97
N ASP A 678 -4.20 14.27 -0.74
CA ASP A 678 -5.23 13.28 -0.34
C ASP A 678 -5.91 13.66 0.98
N SER A 679 -5.16 14.25 1.92
CA SER A 679 -5.72 14.78 3.18
C SER A 679 -6.76 15.84 2.93
N LEU A 680 -6.43 16.83 2.09
CA LEU A 680 -7.34 17.92 1.78
C LEU A 680 -8.56 17.40 1.00
N ALA A 681 -8.35 16.50 0.04
CA ALA A 681 -9.42 15.88 -0.75
C ALA A 681 -10.40 15.09 0.13
N ALA A 682 -9.90 14.18 0.95
CA ALA A 682 -10.70 13.30 1.79
C ALA A 682 -11.60 14.09 2.74
N ASP A 683 -11.04 15.08 3.45
CA ASP A 683 -11.80 15.90 4.38
C ASP A 683 -12.88 16.74 3.66
N GLY A 684 -12.60 17.29 2.48
CA GLY A 684 -13.60 18.05 1.70
C GLY A 684 -14.72 17.17 1.12
N ILE A 685 -14.40 15.94 0.72
CA ILE A 685 -15.40 14.93 0.29
C ILE A 685 -16.31 14.60 1.48
N ILE A 686 -15.74 14.22 2.61
CA ILE A 686 -16.50 13.82 3.81
C ILE A 686 -17.31 15.00 4.38
N ASP A 687 -16.80 16.23 4.34
CA ASP A 687 -17.57 17.41 4.76
C ASP A 687 -18.76 17.68 3.83
N SER A 688 -18.60 17.45 2.53
CA SER A 688 -19.66 17.66 1.52
C SER A 688 -20.76 16.60 1.55
N LEU A 689 -20.46 15.38 2.02
CA LEU A 689 -21.42 14.26 2.12
C LEU A 689 -22.33 14.33 3.35
N ARG A 690 -22.06 15.24 4.29
CA ARG A 690 -22.62 15.24 5.64
C ARG A 690 -24.16 15.21 5.68
N SER A 691 -24.71 14.20 6.37
CA SER A 691 -26.15 14.01 6.58
C SER A 691 -26.69 14.30 8.01
N SER A 692 -25.82 14.55 9.01
CA SER A 692 -26.19 14.60 10.46
C SER A 692 -26.03 15.98 11.16
N LEU A 693 -26.79 16.15 12.28
CA LEU A 693 -27.00 17.39 13.06
C LEU A 693 -26.29 17.43 14.45
N ASP A 694 -25.47 16.46 14.87
CA ASP A 694 -24.77 16.47 16.19
C ASP A 694 -23.30 16.95 16.09
N PRO A 695 -22.97 18.19 16.48
CA PRO A 695 -21.68 18.81 16.16
C PRO A 695 -20.43 18.10 16.71
N GLN A 696 -20.50 17.44 17.89
CA GLN A 696 -19.30 16.90 18.55
C GLN A 696 -19.02 15.45 18.17
N LYS A 697 -20.03 14.59 18.19
CA LYS A 697 -19.90 13.19 17.75
C LYS A 697 -19.64 13.10 16.25
N ASP A 698 -20.29 13.95 15.46
CA ASP A 698 -20.03 14.03 14.02
C ASP A 698 -18.60 14.49 13.72
N ARG A 699 -17.95 15.28 14.59
CA ARG A 699 -16.60 15.79 14.29
C ARG A 699 -15.55 14.68 14.28
N ILE A 700 -15.52 13.84 15.32
CA ILE A 700 -14.48 12.80 15.40
C ILE A 700 -14.82 11.66 14.43
N ARG A 701 -16.10 11.31 14.24
CA ARG A 701 -16.49 10.34 13.22
C ARG A 701 -16.11 10.79 11.80
N ARG A 702 -16.25 12.09 11.49
CA ARG A 702 -15.75 12.66 10.23
C ARG A 702 -14.24 12.52 10.11
N LEU A 703 -13.50 12.86 11.17
CA LEU A 703 -12.04 12.73 11.18
C LEU A 703 -11.58 11.27 10.96
N GLU A 704 -12.25 10.29 11.57
CA GLU A 704 -11.95 8.87 11.37
C GLU A 704 -12.24 8.42 9.93
N LYS A 705 -13.39 8.82 9.37
CA LYS A 705 -13.73 8.55 7.97
C LYS A 705 -12.76 9.20 6.99
N ALA A 706 -12.39 10.46 7.24
CA ALA A 706 -11.44 11.19 6.42
C ALA A 706 -10.05 10.53 6.49
N ARG A 707 -9.53 10.22 7.68
CA ARG A 707 -8.25 9.50 7.83
C ARG A 707 -8.26 8.14 7.13
N LEU A 708 -9.33 7.37 7.26
CA LEU A 708 -9.45 6.08 6.57
C LEU A 708 -9.51 6.26 5.04
N LEU A 709 -10.18 7.31 4.56
CA LEU A 709 -10.21 7.65 3.15
C LEU A 709 -8.83 8.13 2.65
N VAL A 710 -8.10 8.93 3.42
CA VAL A 710 -6.71 9.30 3.12
C VAL A 710 -5.85 8.06 2.96
N PHE A 711 -5.97 7.11 3.89
CA PHE A 711 -5.21 5.86 3.84
C PHE A 711 -5.56 4.98 2.64
N ASP A 712 -6.81 5.00 2.15
CA ASP A 712 -7.19 4.34 0.89
C ASP A 712 -6.63 5.08 -0.34
N MET A 713 -6.74 6.42 -0.36
CA MET A 713 -6.27 7.28 -1.46
C MET A 713 -4.76 7.22 -1.64
N GLN A 714 -3.97 7.31 -0.56
CA GLN A 714 -2.50 7.25 -0.59
C GLN A 714 -1.97 5.91 -1.12
N ARG A 715 -2.75 4.83 -0.96
CA ARG A 715 -2.38 3.52 -1.49
C ARG A 715 -2.65 3.38 -2.98
N LYS A 716 -3.48 4.25 -3.57
CA LYS A 716 -4.04 4.09 -4.93
C LYS A 716 -3.94 5.38 -5.76
N THR A 717 -3.06 6.31 -5.40
CA THR A 717 -3.04 7.71 -5.84
C THR A 717 -3.04 7.91 -7.38
N MET A 718 -2.59 6.91 -8.14
CA MET A 718 -2.54 6.95 -9.62
C MET A 718 -3.60 6.08 -10.33
N GLU A 719 -4.32 5.21 -9.61
CA GLU A 719 -5.32 4.29 -10.17
C GLU A 719 -6.62 5.01 -10.56
N TYR A 720 -6.91 6.15 -9.93
CA TYR A 720 -8.08 6.99 -10.25
C TYR A 720 -8.02 7.60 -11.66
N ALA A 721 -6.88 7.48 -12.35
CA ALA A 721 -6.67 8.05 -13.68
C ALA A 721 -7.72 7.57 -14.70
N GLY A 722 -8.11 6.29 -14.73
CA GLY A 722 -8.97 5.72 -15.77
C GLY A 722 -10.37 5.35 -15.30
N ASN A 723 -10.47 4.39 -14.38
CA ASN A 723 -11.75 3.81 -13.95
C ASN A 723 -12.27 4.48 -12.67
N GLY A 724 -13.59 4.69 -12.60
CA GLY A 724 -14.22 5.25 -11.41
C GLY A 724 -14.13 4.27 -10.24
N ARG A 725 -13.71 4.72 -9.05
CA ARG A 725 -13.65 3.88 -7.85
C ARG A 725 -14.72 4.31 -6.86
N PHE A 726 -15.63 3.41 -6.56
CA PHE A 726 -16.63 3.60 -5.51
C PHE A 726 -15.97 3.54 -4.13
N ILE A 727 -16.44 4.39 -3.22
CA ILE A 727 -16.20 4.32 -1.79
C ILE A 727 -17.53 4.41 -1.02
N GLY A 728 -17.64 3.72 0.12
CA GLY A 728 -18.77 3.85 1.02
C GLY A 728 -18.50 3.25 2.40
N PHE A 729 -19.15 3.79 3.44
CA PHE A 729 -18.94 3.34 4.81
C PHE A 729 -20.12 2.48 5.29
N PRO A 730 -19.92 1.21 5.66
CA PRO A 730 -20.99 0.39 6.23
C PRO A 730 -21.64 1.07 7.43
N GLN A 731 -22.97 0.98 7.53
CA GLN A 731 -23.70 1.52 8.67
C GLN A 731 -23.24 0.90 9.99
N ASN A 732 -22.94 -0.41 9.99
CA ASN A 732 -22.37 -1.11 11.12
C ASN A 732 -21.00 -1.69 10.76
N SER A 733 -19.91 -1.03 11.17
CA SER A 733 -18.56 -1.59 11.03
C SER A 733 -18.39 -2.76 12.01
N THR A 734 -18.60 -3.97 11.52
CA THR A 734 -18.40 -5.22 12.27
C THR A 734 -17.07 -5.82 11.86
N PRO A 735 -16.14 -6.07 12.80
CA PRO A 735 -14.83 -6.65 12.49
C PRO A 735 -14.99 -8.13 12.14
N GLU A 736 -14.79 -8.49 10.86
CA GLU A 736 -14.85 -9.88 10.38
C GLU A 736 -13.62 -10.69 10.82
N PHE A 737 -12.51 -10.01 11.09
CA PHE A 737 -11.28 -10.62 11.58
C PHE A 737 -11.39 -11.22 12.98
N LEU A 738 -12.42 -10.88 13.76
CA LEU A 738 -12.66 -11.48 15.06
C LEU A 738 -13.63 -12.65 14.93
N ARG A 739 -13.28 -13.80 15.51
CA ARG A 739 -14.18 -14.95 15.61
C ARG A 739 -15.46 -14.54 16.36
N GLU A 740 -16.62 -14.83 15.78
CA GLU A 740 -17.95 -14.34 16.22
C GLU A 740 -18.23 -14.60 17.72
N SER A 741 -17.70 -15.70 18.26
CA SER A 741 -17.81 -16.08 19.68
C SER A 741 -17.03 -15.19 20.67
N LEU A 742 -16.13 -14.32 20.18
CA LEU A 742 -15.22 -13.50 20.99
C LEU A 742 -15.52 -12.00 20.93
N GLN A 743 -16.58 -11.58 20.22
CA GLN A 743 -16.95 -10.16 20.12
C GLN A 743 -17.24 -9.52 21.48
N ASP A 744 -17.68 -10.32 22.47
CA ASP A 744 -17.99 -9.84 23.81
C ASP A 744 -16.93 -10.17 24.87
N LYS A 745 -16.08 -11.18 24.66
CA LYS A 745 -15.10 -11.66 25.66
C LYS A 745 -13.86 -12.29 25.05
N ASP A 746 -12.71 -12.09 25.70
CA ASP A 746 -11.48 -12.83 25.41
C ASP A 746 -11.56 -14.29 25.91
N PRO A 747 -10.64 -15.18 25.50
CA PRO A 747 -10.59 -16.57 25.99
C PRO A 747 -10.47 -16.70 27.51
N ASP A 748 -10.03 -15.65 28.21
CA ASP A 748 -9.90 -15.59 29.67
C ASP A 748 -11.17 -15.02 30.36
N GLY A 749 -12.23 -14.73 29.59
CA GLY A 749 -13.54 -14.28 30.06
C GLY A 749 -13.67 -12.78 30.33
N GLN A 750 -12.70 -11.95 29.96
CA GLN A 750 -12.74 -10.48 30.09
C GLN A 750 -13.45 -9.84 28.90
N ARG A 751 -14.23 -8.78 29.15
CA ARG A 751 -14.92 -8.06 28.09
C ARG A 751 -13.91 -7.33 27.20
N ILE A 752 -13.94 -7.63 25.90
CA ILE A 752 -13.17 -6.90 24.89
C ILE A 752 -14.03 -5.74 24.41
N THR A 753 -13.45 -4.54 24.35
CA THR A 753 -14.06 -3.40 23.66
C THR A 753 -13.42 -3.28 22.29
N VAL A 754 -14.22 -3.33 21.22
CA VAL A 754 -13.74 -3.19 19.85
C VAL A 754 -14.36 -1.95 19.24
N SER A 755 -13.54 -1.07 18.67
CA SER A 755 -13.97 0.16 18.04
C SER A 755 -13.18 0.39 16.76
N GLY A 756 -13.82 0.85 15.70
CA GLY A 756 -13.15 1.00 14.42
C GLY A 756 -14.11 1.35 13.30
N GLN A 757 -13.55 1.54 12.12
CA GLN A 757 -14.28 1.94 10.91
C GLN A 757 -13.87 1.05 9.74
N THR A 758 -14.85 0.65 8.95
CA THR A 758 -14.63 0.00 7.65
C THR A 758 -14.98 0.97 6.53
N ILE A 759 -14.19 0.96 5.45
CA ILE A 759 -14.53 1.54 4.16
C ILE A 759 -14.61 0.42 3.13
N VAL A 760 -15.69 0.40 2.35
CA VAL A 760 -15.89 -0.52 1.23
C VAL A 760 -15.52 0.22 -0.05
N THR A 761 -14.70 -0.39 -0.88
CA THR A 761 -14.22 0.15 -2.15
C THR A 761 -14.49 -0.85 -3.28
N CYS A 762 -14.75 -0.34 -4.48
CA CYS A 762 -14.99 -1.17 -5.66
C CYS A 762 -14.54 -0.42 -6.90
N GLU A 763 -13.72 -1.03 -7.75
CA GLU A 763 -13.46 -0.52 -9.08
C GLU A 763 -14.69 -0.72 -9.97
N LEU A 764 -15.10 0.34 -10.66
CA LEU A 764 -16.27 0.34 -11.52
C LEU A 764 -15.85 0.19 -12.97
N GLY A 765 -16.61 -0.60 -13.73
CA GLY A 765 -16.46 -0.63 -15.18
C GLY A 765 -16.86 0.71 -15.80
N GLU A 766 -16.33 0.99 -16.99
CA GLU A 766 -16.83 2.09 -17.79
C GLU A 766 -18.17 1.73 -18.46
N PRO A 767 -19.07 2.71 -18.68
CA PRO A 767 -20.25 2.53 -19.49
C PRO A 767 -19.89 2.10 -20.91
N ASP A 768 -20.73 1.26 -21.53
CA ASP A 768 -20.55 0.91 -22.93
C ASP A 768 -20.82 2.12 -23.83
N HIS A 769 -19.74 2.72 -24.34
CA HIS A 769 -19.78 3.84 -25.27
C HIS A 769 -19.71 3.38 -26.75
N THR A 770 -19.79 2.07 -27.03
CA THR A 770 -19.69 1.58 -28.41
C THR A 770 -20.80 2.13 -29.30
N GLY A 771 -20.40 2.87 -30.34
CA GLY A 771 -21.32 3.49 -31.29
C GLY A 771 -21.83 4.88 -30.90
N ASP A 772 -21.29 5.50 -29.84
CA ASP A 772 -21.54 6.92 -29.57
C ASP A 772 -20.79 7.79 -30.61
N PRO A 773 -21.48 8.61 -31.43
CA PRO A 773 -20.83 9.50 -32.41
C PRO A 773 -19.89 10.55 -31.78
N ASP A 774 -19.93 10.71 -30.46
CA ASP A 774 -19.18 11.70 -29.70
C ASP A 774 -18.09 11.10 -28.79
N ASP A 775 -17.51 9.93 -29.16
CA ASP A 775 -16.42 9.17 -28.49
C ASP A 775 -15.17 10.01 -28.13
N ARG A 776 -15.35 10.90 -27.17
CA ARG A 776 -14.35 11.81 -26.63
C ARG A 776 -13.74 11.17 -25.40
N ILE A 777 -12.43 11.30 -25.28
CA ILE A 777 -11.66 10.95 -24.10
C ILE A 777 -11.37 12.22 -23.31
N TYR A 778 -11.62 12.11 -22.01
CA TYR A 778 -11.20 13.09 -21.03
C TYR A 778 -9.90 12.61 -20.36
N SER A 779 -8.83 13.40 -20.43
CA SER A 779 -7.49 13.01 -19.98
C SER A 779 -6.82 14.13 -19.17
N PRO A 780 -6.90 14.09 -17.82
CA PRO A 780 -6.13 14.98 -16.95
C PRO A 780 -4.63 14.84 -17.16
N ALA A 781 -3.89 15.96 -17.20
CA ALA A 781 -2.44 15.94 -17.38
C ALA A 781 -1.70 15.34 -16.17
N LEU A 782 -2.24 15.52 -14.96
CA LEU A 782 -1.63 15.01 -13.72
C LEU A 782 -1.83 13.50 -13.51
N ARG A 783 -2.28 12.75 -14.52
CA ARG A 783 -2.10 11.29 -14.57
C ARG A 783 -0.61 10.90 -14.62
N ARG A 784 0.26 11.83 -15.00
CA ARG A 784 1.72 11.76 -14.93
C ARG A 784 2.22 13.06 -14.30
N LEU A 785 3.22 12.98 -13.42
CA LEU A 785 3.84 14.18 -12.88
C LEU A 785 4.42 15.03 -14.03
N PRO A 786 4.16 16.35 -14.08
CA PRO A 786 4.70 17.19 -15.11
C PRO A 786 6.21 17.30 -14.97
N ARG A 787 6.92 17.40 -16.09
CA ARG A 787 8.36 17.59 -16.08
C ARG A 787 8.67 19.03 -15.67
N VAL A 788 9.47 19.19 -14.62
CA VAL A 788 9.92 20.51 -14.17
C VAL A 788 11.05 20.99 -15.08
N ILE A 789 10.80 22.05 -15.85
CA ILE A 789 11.79 22.65 -16.75
C ILE A 789 12.64 23.69 -16.01
N SER A 790 12.01 24.48 -15.14
CA SER A 790 12.70 25.48 -14.31
C SER A 790 11.83 25.95 -13.17
N GLY A 791 12.41 26.30 -12.02
CA GLY A 791 11.68 26.82 -10.85
C GLY A 791 11.36 25.73 -9.85
N GLU A 792 10.62 26.09 -8.79
CA GLU A 792 10.25 25.15 -7.72
C GLU A 792 8.79 24.74 -7.83
N TYR A 793 8.56 23.44 -7.91
CA TYR A 793 7.25 22.81 -7.97
C TYR A 793 7.11 21.79 -6.83
N TYR A 794 6.08 21.96 -6.02
CA TYR A 794 5.72 21.00 -4.97
C TYR A 794 4.71 20.01 -5.54
N ALA A 795 5.22 18.93 -6.12
CA ALA A 795 4.42 17.90 -6.81
C ALA A 795 3.34 17.29 -5.89
N ASP A 796 3.69 17.04 -4.62
CA ASP A 796 2.79 16.40 -3.64
C ASP A 796 1.56 17.25 -3.32
N TYR A 797 1.56 18.55 -3.64
CA TYR A 797 0.42 19.44 -3.43
C TYR A 797 -0.05 20.13 -4.72
N ASN A 798 0.60 19.84 -5.85
CA ASN A 798 0.44 20.57 -7.10
C ASN A 798 0.52 22.11 -6.92
N GLU A 799 1.56 22.55 -6.21
CA GLU A 799 1.72 23.92 -5.74
C GLU A 799 3.03 24.58 -6.21
N MET A 800 3.05 25.92 -6.23
CA MET A 800 4.25 26.74 -6.43
C MET A 800 4.34 27.86 -5.38
N ASN A 801 5.53 28.40 -5.13
CA ASN A 801 5.71 29.60 -4.30
C ASN A 801 5.87 30.86 -5.20
N GLY A 802 4.86 31.75 -5.19
CA GLY A 802 4.68 32.81 -6.19
C GLY A 802 5.72 33.95 -6.19
N THR A 803 6.48 34.13 -5.11
CA THR A 803 7.30 35.35 -4.92
C THR A 803 8.75 35.11 -4.50
N GLU A 804 9.06 33.94 -3.94
CA GLU A 804 10.39 33.67 -3.38
C GLU A 804 11.36 33.11 -4.44
N ASN A 805 10.87 32.22 -5.32
CA ASN A 805 11.73 31.37 -6.17
C ASN A 805 11.60 31.63 -7.68
N GLY A 806 10.94 32.73 -8.07
CA GLY A 806 10.79 33.14 -9.46
C GLY A 806 9.72 32.33 -10.22
N PRO A 807 9.68 32.44 -11.56
CA PRO A 807 8.67 31.75 -12.37
C PRO A 807 8.91 30.24 -12.42
N LEU A 808 7.82 29.48 -12.40
CA LEU A 808 7.82 28.03 -12.57
C LEU A 808 7.46 27.67 -14.02
N THR A 809 8.21 26.78 -14.65
CA THR A 809 7.90 26.24 -15.97
C THR A 809 7.76 24.73 -15.89
N LEU A 810 6.59 24.23 -16.29
CA LEU A 810 6.22 22.82 -16.30
C LEU A 810 5.90 22.37 -17.71
N GLU A 811 6.31 21.15 -18.07
CA GLU A 811 5.88 20.47 -19.29
C GLU A 811 4.87 19.37 -18.93
N TYR A 812 3.66 19.51 -19.43
CA TYR A 812 2.58 18.54 -19.28
C TYR A 812 2.53 17.63 -20.50
N ALA A 813 2.47 16.32 -20.28
CA ALA A 813 2.32 15.33 -21.35
C ALA A 813 0.88 14.79 -21.37
N PHE A 814 0.28 14.76 -22.57
CA PHE A 814 -1.01 14.13 -22.82
C PHE A 814 -0.82 12.84 -23.62
N ASN A 815 -1.90 12.06 -23.78
CA ASN A 815 -1.87 10.86 -24.60
C ASN A 815 -1.50 11.22 -26.06
N SER A 816 -0.41 10.64 -26.58
CA SER A 816 0.12 10.93 -27.91
C SER A 816 -0.80 10.49 -29.06
N ARG A 817 -1.79 9.62 -28.78
CA ARG A 817 -2.83 9.21 -29.75
C ARG A 817 -4.06 10.10 -29.72
N LEU A 818 -4.16 11.00 -28.75
CA LEU A 818 -5.32 11.88 -28.59
C LEU A 818 -5.22 13.02 -29.61
N VAL A 819 -6.18 13.10 -30.52
CA VAL A 819 -6.44 14.31 -31.29
C VAL A 819 -7.13 15.29 -30.35
N ILE A 820 -6.34 16.19 -29.76
CA ILE A 820 -6.81 17.17 -28.77
C ILE A 820 -7.77 18.15 -29.45
N GLU A 821 -9.03 18.19 -29.01
CA GLU A 821 -10.03 19.16 -29.44
C GLU A 821 -9.99 20.43 -28.57
N LYS A 822 -9.70 20.29 -27.27
CA LYS A 822 -9.49 21.40 -26.33
C LYS A 822 -8.67 20.96 -25.11
N ILE A 823 -8.08 21.94 -24.42
CA ILE A 823 -7.50 21.75 -23.08
C ILE A 823 -8.21 22.68 -22.10
N GLU A 824 -8.75 22.10 -21.02
CA GLU A 824 -9.40 22.82 -19.93
C GLU A 824 -8.43 23.01 -18.75
N PHE A 825 -8.42 24.20 -18.14
CA PHE A 825 -7.63 24.49 -16.95
C PHE A 825 -8.53 24.47 -15.72
N GLU A 826 -8.58 23.31 -15.07
CA GLU A 826 -9.51 23.08 -13.97
C GLU A 826 -9.06 23.71 -12.66
N LYS A 827 -10.04 24.23 -11.94
CA LYS A 827 -9.87 24.85 -10.62
C LYS A 827 -10.54 23.97 -9.56
N LEU A 828 -10.04 24.05 -8.33
CA LEU A 828 -10.64 23.36 -7.19
C LEU A 828 -12.05 23.85 -6.91
N SER A 829 -12.92 22.94 -6.47
CA SER A 829 -14.26 23.31 -6.03
C SER A 829 -14.24 24.26 -4.82
N PRO A 830 -15.26 25.13 -4.65
CA PRO A 830 -15.27 26.17 -3.61
C PRO A 830 -15.08 25.69 -2.16
N VAL A 831 -15.42 24.43 -1.88
CA VAL A 831 -15.19 23.80 -0.56
C VAL A 831 -13.71 23.85 -0.13
N TYR A 832 -12.78 23.89 -1.10
CA TYR A 832 -11.34 23.94 -0.87
C TYR A 832 -10.75 25.36 -0.86
N THR A 833 -11.47 26.35 -1.39
CA THR A 833 -10.91 27.68 -1.73
C THR A 833 -11.63 28.87 -1.09
N GLU A 834 -12.94 28.79 -0.80
CA GLU A 834 -13.71 29.92 -0.27
C GLU A 834 -13.87 29.88 1.27
N GLN A 835 -13.99 31.05 1.90
CA GLN A 835 -14.47 31.22 3.29
C GLN A 835 -15.97 30.86 3.41
N SER A 836 -16.35 29.64 3.04
CA SER A 836 -17.58 29.01 3.50
C SER A 836 -17.57 29.01 5.04
N GLY A 837 -18.37 29.88 5.64
CA GLY A 837 -18.42 30.16 7.08
C GLY A 837 -18.98 29.02 7.95
N LYS A 838 -18.70 27.76 7.62
CA LYS A 838 -19.23 26.58 8.33
C LYS A 838 -18.19 25.68 9.00
N SER A 839 -16.89 25.81 8.69
CA SER A 839 -15.83 25.08 9.40
C SER A 839 -14.57 25.92 9.60
N THR A 840 -14.17 26.09 10.85
CA THR A 840 -12.92 26.74 11.30
C THR A 840 -11.74 25.78 11.34
N ASP A 841 -11.96 24.50 11.05
CA ASP A 841 -11.02 23.43 11.40
C ASP A 841 -10.14 23.00 10.21
N PHE A 842 -10.24 23.67 9.05
CA PHE A 842 -9.64 23.21 7.80
C PHE A 842 -8.70 24.22 7.13
N SER A 843 -7.50 23.77 6.76
CA SER A 843 -6.55 24.54 5.94
C SER A 843 -7.13 24.75 4.55
N ARG A 844 -7.13 26.00 4.09
CA ARG A 844 -7.64 26.39 2.78
C ARG A 844 -6.48 26.66 1.85
N VAL A 845 -6.69 26.39 0.57
CA VAL A 845 -5.66 26.55 -0.44
C VAL A 845 -5.88 27.84 -1.22
N SER A 846 -4.78 28.59 -1.41
CA SER A 846 -4.79 29.76 -2.28
C SER A 846 -4.63 29.30 -3.72
N MET A 847 -5.55 29.68 -4.61
CA MET A 847 -5.40 29.38 -6.04
C MET A 847 -4.39 30.33 -6.68
N PHE A 848 -3.61 29.81 -7.63
CA PHE A 848 -2.74 30.63 -8.44
C PHE A 848 -3.51 31.74 -9.17
N ASN A 849 -3.02 32.98 -9.05
CA ASN A 849 -3.65 34.16 -9.65
C ASN A 849 -2.68 35.02 -10.48
N GLY A 850 -1.52 34.46 -10.84
CA GLY A 850 -0.52 35.13 -11.68
C GLY A 850 -0.77 34.98 -13.17
N ASN A 851 0.27 35.26 -13.97
CA ASN A 851 0.23 35.16 -15.43
C ASN A 851 0.66 33.76 -15.90
N ILE A 852 -0.02 33.26 -16.93
CA ILE A 852 0.26 31.98 -17.59
C ILE A 852 0.81 32.25 -18.99
N TYR A 853 1.92 31.62 -19.33
CA TYR A 853 2.53 31.70 -20.66
C TYR A 853 2.65 30.30 -21.27
N PHE A 854 2.38 30.17 -22.57
CA PHE A 854 2.62 28.93 -23.31
C PHE A 854 3.85 29.06 -24.19
N TYR A 855 4.64 28.00 -24.27
CA TYR A 855 5.78 27.94 -25.18
C TYR A 855 5.31 27.69 -26.61
N ASN A 856 5.66 28.61 -27.49
CA ASN A 856 5.38 28.56 -28.91
C ASN A 856 6.51 27.82 -29.63
N TYR A 857 6.22 26.63 -30.14
CA TYR A 857 7.19 25.78 -30.84
C TYR A 857 7.61 26.35 -32.20
N ASP A 858 6.77 27.19 -32.83
CA ASP A 858 7.09 27.83 -34.11
C ASP A 858 8.09 28.99 -33.95
N THR A 859 7.98 29.75 -32.84
CA THR A 859 8.80 30.95 -32.61
C THR A 859 9.93 30.78 -31.60
N GLY A 860 9.89 29.70 -30.80
CA GLY A 860 10.84 29.43 -29.72
C GLY A 860 10.71 30.39 -28.52
N LYS A 861 9.52 30.95 -28.28
CA LYS A 861 9.26 31.96 -27.22
C LYS A 861 8.06 31.60 -26.38
N ASN A 862 7.99 32.18 -25.18
CA ASN A 862 6.81 32.05 -24.30
C ASN A 862 5.83 33.21 -24.57
N ASP A 863 4.63 32.89 -25.03
CA ASP A 863 3.57 33.85 -25.32
C ASP A 863 2.61 33.97 -24.11
N LEU A 864 2.22 35.20 -23.76
CA LEU A 864 1.27 35.45 -22.66
C LEU A 864 -0.14 35.02 -23.07
N MET A 865 -0.75 34.14 -22.28
CA MET A 865 -2.10 33.63 -22.54
C MET A 865 -3.16 34.46 -21.81
N GLU A 866 -4.31 34.63 -22.47
CA GLU A 866 -5.51 35.16 -21.82
C GLU A 866 -6.04 34.14 -20.82
N THR A 867 -6.29 34.54 -19.57
CA THR A 867 -6.79 33.63 -18.53
C THR A 867 -8.22 33.18 -18.84
N LYS A 868 -8.33 32.01 -19.48
CA LYS A 868 -9.59 31.31 -19.78
C LYS A 868 -9.61 29.95 -19.07
N ASP A 869 -10.80 29.39 -18.91
CA ASP A 869 -10.97 28.04 -18.37
C ASP A 869 -10.71 26.96 -19.43
N SER A 870 -10.68 27.30 -20.73
CA SER A 870 -10.34 26.36 -21.81
C SER A 870 -9.73 27.05 -23.03
N TYR A 871 -8.95 26.30 -23.80
CA TYR A 871 -8.34 26.68 -25.09
C TYR A 871 -8.68 25.63 -26.15
N THR A 872 -9.07 26.06 -27.35
CA THR A 872 -9.43 25.14 -28.45
C THR A 872 -8.21 24.61 -29.18
N ALA A 873 -8.38 23.53 -29.95
CA ALA A 873 -7.35 22.97 -30.81
C ALA A 873 -6.71 24.02 -31.73
N GLU A 874 -7.51 24.91 -32.32
CA GLU A 874 -7.00 25.97 -33.20
C GLU A 874 -6.13 27.00 -32.47
N GLU A 875 -6.48 27.33 -31.23
CA GLU A 875 -5.67 28.21 -30.38
C GLU A 875 -4.37 27.53 -29.94
N LEU A 876 -4.36 26.20 -29.82
CA LEU A 876 -3.26 25.39 -29.30
C LEU A 876 -2.26 24.93 -30.36
N VAL A 877 -2.54 25.07 -31.67
CA VAL A 877 -1.67 24.60 -32.77
C VAL A 877 -0.19 24.96 -32.59
N PRO A 878 0.21 26.21 -32.30
CA PRO A 878 1.63 26.54 -32.17
C PRO A 878 2.24 26.14 -30.81
N TYR A 879 1.41 25.68 -29.86
CA TYR A 879 1.79 25.46 -28.46
C TYR A 879 1.80 23.98 -28.05
N LEU A 880 1.32 23.07 -28.90
CA LEU A 880 1.40 21.63 -28.69
C LEU A 880 2.58 21.05 -29.47
N SER A 881 3.39 20.23 -28.80
CA SER A 881 4.45 19.48 -29.48
C SER A 881 3.85 18.34 -30.32
N PRO A 882 4.60 17.78 -31.29
CA PRO A 882 4.18 16.57 -32.02
C PRO A 882 3.91 15.36 -31.11
N ALA A 883 4.44 15.35 -29.90
CA ALA A 883 4.22 14.31 -28.90
C ALA A 883 3.04 14.63 -27.94
N ASN A 884 2.20 15.63 -28.27
CA ASN A 884 1.13 16.14 -27.41
C ASN A 884 1.62 16.59 -26.03
N THR A 885 2.71 17.39 -25.99
CA THR A 885 3.15 18.07 -24.76
C THR A 885 2.84 19.57 -24.81
N LEU A 886 2.48 20.13 -23.65
CA LEU A 886 2.22 21.55 -23.45
C LEU A 886 3.18 22.10 -22.38
N MET A 887 4.05 23.02 -22.76
CA MET A 887 4.95 23.69 -21.82
C MET A 887 4.33 25.01 -21.34
N VAL A 888 4.08 25.08 -20.04
CA VAL A 888 3.38 26.17 -19.35
C VAL A 888 4.32 26.83 -18.36
N ARG A 889 4.47 28.15 -18.47
CA ARG A 889 5.20 28.98 -17.51
C ARG A 889 4.24 29.81 -16.66
N TYR A 890 4.27 29.58 -15.36
CA TYR A 890 3.55 30.32 -14.33
C TYR A 890 4.46 31.41 -13.75
N SER A 891 4.02 32.67 -13.77
CA SER A 891 4.83 33.80 -13.31
C SER A 891 4.01 34.82 -12.52
N GLY A 892 4.57 35.30 -11.40
CA GLY A 892 3.89 36.19 -10.48
C GLY A 892 2.95 35.43 -9.55
N GLY A 893 1.89 36.12 -9.08
CA GLY A 893 0.95 35.59 -8.10
C GLY A 893 1.09 36.30 -6.75
N ASN A 894 0.28 35.90 -5.77
CA ASN A 894 0.37 36.41 -4.40
C ASN A 894 1.66 35.91 -3.69
N GLU A 895 2.00 36.48 -2.53
CA GLU A 895 3.04 35.90 -1.68
C GLU A 895 2.58 34.57 -1.09
N GLY A 896 3.49 33.59 -1.06
CA GLY A 896 3.26 32.26 -0.49
C GLY A 896 2.84 31.20 -1.50
N VAL A 897 2.49 30.03 -0.95
CA VAL A 897 2.20 28.82 -1.72
C VAL A 897 0.83 28.90 -2.38
N GLN A 898 0.77 28.53 -3.66
CA GLN A 898 -0.42 28.62 -4.51
C GLN A 898 -0.61 27.34 -5.32
N TYR A 899 -1.85 26.85 -5.36
CA TYR A 899 -2.23 25.67 -6.12
C TYR A 899 -2.42 26.01 -7.59
N LEU A 900 -1.83 25.18 -8.45
CA LEU A 900 -1.84 25.37 -9.89
C LEU A 900 -3.12 24.78 -10.51
N PRO A 901 -3.75 25.45 -11.48
CA PRO A 901 -4.85 24.86 -12.24
C PRO A 901 -4.35 23.62 -13.00
N VAL A 902 -5.20 22.58 -13.06
CA VAL A 902 -4.86 21.29 -13.67
C VAL A 902 -5.29 21.30 -15.15
N PRO A 903 -4.37 21.16 -16.11
CA PRO A 903 -4.76 21.07 -17.51
C PRO A 903 -5.32 19.68 -17.82
N CYS A 904 -6.48 19.63 -18.48
CA CYS A 904 -7.18 18.40 -18.87
C CYS A 904 -7.49 18.43 -20.36
N ALA A 905 -6.98 17.45 -21.12
CA ALA A 905 -7.24 17.36 -22.55
C ALA A 905 -8.57 16.65 -22.81
N VAL A 906 -9.34 17.18 -23.76
CA VAL A 906 -10.53 16.55 -24.32
C VAL A 906 -10.31 16.37 -25.80
N GLY A 907 -10.53 15.17 -26.31
CA GLY A 907 -10.28 14.86 -27.72
C GLY A 907 -10.76 13.48 -28.12
N LYS A 908 -10.45 13.05 -29.34
CA LYS A 908 -10.75 11.70 -29.83
C LYS A 908 -9.47 10.92 -30.06
N LEU A 909 -9.47 9.60 -29.94
CA LEU A 909 -8.33 8.82 -30.41
C LEU A 909 -8.21 9.01 -31.91
N ALA A 910 -6.98 9.20 -32.39
CA ALA A 910 -6.71 9.27 -33.82
C ALA A 910 -7.18 7.95 -34.46
N GLU A 911 -8.24 8.02 -35.28
CA GLU A 911 -8.53 6.95 -36.22
C GLU A 911 -7.34 6.85 -37.18
N LYS A 912 -6.83 5.62 -37.34
CA LYS A 912 -5.77 5.26 -38.30
C LYS A 912 -5.80 6.17 -39.54
N GLN A 913 -4.73 6.91 -39.79
CA GLN A 913 -4.32 7.14 -41.17
C GLN A 913 -3.45 5.96 -41.59
N GLU A 914 -3.90 5.28 -42.64
CA GLU A 914 -3.25 4.12 -43.29
C GLU A 914 -1.78 4.37 -43.66
#